data_AF-A0A0Q7ZAN5-F1
#
_entry.id   AF-A0A0Q7ZAN5-F1
#
_cell.length_a   1.000
_cell.length_b   1.000
_cell.length_c   1.000
_cell.angle_alpha   90.00
_cell.angle_beta   90.00
_cell.angle_gamma   90.00
#
_symmetry.space_group_name_H-M   'P 1'
#
loop_
_entity.id
_entity.type
_entity.pdbx_description
1 polymer ?
#
loop_
_entity_poly.entity_id
_entity_poly.type
_entity_poly.pdbx_seq_one_letter_code
_entity_poly.pdbx_strand_id
1 'polypeptide(L)'
;MRDGDPDRLGFEALARRLAMILTNPTIGDSLVVGLEGRWGSGKSSLLRKIENELDEIRADYPHSLVHFRPWLIGSRDALLAALFDDLSVAIDSIEADRGDASRSTKAKATKAINATRDFAAALGKLGGVIELAGTATALGPLAAAGKWVKELGGAARRDQAAKSLSTLKVDLAKALEALGHRIIVTIDDLDRLEPSETLEVLRLARSVADLPNVVYLICYDSEVIARNIKHAANVDDGHAFLEKVVQLTIMVPQPETFQLRYWFAEELNALCGDLSDEARTRLRTVADQEGGKQLRTPRAVNRALDAVRLLWPPLREVGLDFVDLVWLQLIKDANPRLYRWIEEYCATAAEIAIGAGRVDEEDRTDMLQSLLACVEPGYFDDIHYRYNFAEQLPGLDVNYAKDEGIFTLFTRFTGRERDRAIASRRLMSPDHYRYYFALSNPSHALLQADYDRFWAAVASGSNGTAALILEYHCTSTNRPMGKADMLFDRIGGAEGRDLVPAEAEHLLIALSNVLDEAYRKRPFDIGWVFSLWDRAERLVPKLLASLDAEERRARVIDTVFRYGKAISWVSSLYRHDIFYQGKFGDEKKPPSEWLFTSEELERISQIMNQRFEQLTLDEFLLAIEARRMLFTWVQGGGGDAAKEFIDIHLSNNDSFLRILETLRSVVSTSDGQFYVIKRSNLGDFLDYQTARERVSALAKIPSDLQKLAGTILTAFEEGENY
;
A
#
# COMPACT_ATOMS: atom_id res chain seq x y z
N MET A 1 17.89 -21.30 -6.96
CA MET A 1 17.66 -22.75 -6.85
C MET A 1 18.79 -23.35 -6.03
N ARG A 2 18.45 -24.25 -5.12
CA ARG A 2 19.39 -25.07 -4.34
C ARG A 2 19.64 -26.38 -5.09
N ASP A 3 20.70 -27.10 -4.74
CA ASP A 3 20.92 -28.44 -5.29
C ASP A 3 19.73 -29.35 -4.95
N GLY A 4 19.21 -30.06 -5.94
CA GLY A 4 18.02 -30.92 -5.83
C GLY A 4 16.67 -30.26 -6.19
N ASP A 5 16.62 -28.96 -6.50
CA ASP A 5 15.39 -28.35 -7.02
C ASP A 5 15.07 -28.91 -8.43
N PRO A 6 13.79 -29.16 -8.77
CA PRO A 6 13.40 -29.57 -10.12
C PRO A 6 13.88 -28.54 -11.16
N ASP A 7 14.22 -28.99 -12.37
CA ASP A 7 14.72 -28.12 -13.45
C ASP A 7 13.62 -27.22 -14.03
N ARG A 8 13.16 -26.24 -13.25
CA ARG A 8 12.07 -25.32 -13.65
C ARG A 8 12.48 -24.36 -14.78
N LEU A 9 13.76 -24.32 -15.16
CA LEU A 9 14.28 -23.47 -16.24
C LEU A 9 14.71 -24.26 -17.49
N GLY A 10 14.62 -25.60 -17.47
CA GLY A 10 15.01 -26.44 -18.60
C GLY A 10 16.50 -26.38 -18.94
N PHE A 11 17.36 -26.07 -17.97
CA PHE A 11 18.79 -25.88 -18.18
C PHE A 11 19.61 -27.16 -18.17
N GLU A 12 19.05 -28.29 -17.73
CA GLU A 12 19.77 -29.56 -17.55
C GLU A 12 20.37 -30.08 -18.86
N ALA A 13 19.56 -30.17 -19.92
CA ALA A 13 20.04 -30.63 -21.23
C ALA A 13 21.11 -29.70 -21.84
N LEU A 14 21.02 -28.39 -21.58
CA LEU A 14 22.01 -27.42 -22.04
C LEU A 14 23.31 -27.56 -21.24
N ALA A 15 23.22 -27.63 -19.91
CA ALA A 15 24.36 -27.76 -19.01
C ALA A 15 25.19 -28.99 -19.36
N ARG A 16 24.54 -30.14 -19.57
CA ARG A 16 25.18 -31.38 -20.00
C ARG A 16 25.94 -31.25 -21.32
N ARG A 17 25.34 -30.60 -22.33
CA ARG A 17 26.01 -30.35 -23.63
C ARG A 17 27.21 -29.43 -23.48
N LEU A 18 27.10 -28.40 -22.66
CA LEU A 18 28.20 -27.46 -22.42
C LEU A 18 29.34 -28.14 -21.65
N ALA A 19 29.05 -28.95 -20.63
CA ALA A 19 30.05 -29.74 -19.93
C ALA A 19 30.87 -30.62 -20.90
N MET A 20 30.20 -31.35 -21.80
CA MET A 20 30.88 -32.15 -22.84
C MET A 20 31.74 -31.31 -23.80
N ILE A 21 31.31 -30.10 -24.16
CA ILE A 21 32.09 -29.21 -25.02
C ILE A 21 33.34 -28.73 -24.28
N LEU A 22 33.21 -28.34 -23.01
CA LEU A 22 34.30 -27.78 -22.21
C LEU A 22 35.40 -28.82 -21.94
N THR A 23 35.04 -30.11 -21.83
CA THR A 23 35.97 -31.23 -21.61
C THR A 23 36.52 -31.85 -22.91
N ASN A 24 36.08 -31.39 -24.09
CA ASN A 24 36.48 -32.00 -25.36
C ASN A 24 38.00 -31.84 -25.63
N PRO A 25 38.75 -32.95 -25.74
CA PRO A 25 40.20 -32.94 -25.91
C PRO A 25 40.65 -32.47 -27.30
N THR A 26 39.76 -32.40 -28.30
CA THR A 26 40.10 -31.87 -29.64
C THR A 26 40.21 -30.34 -29.68
N ILE A 27 39.74 -29.66 -28.61
CA ILE A 27 39.96 -28.22 -28.40
C ILE A 27 41.38 -28.07 -27.85
N GLY A 28 42.36 -28.05 -28.77
CA GLY A 28 43.80 -28.09 -28.46
C GLY A 28 44.38 -26.80 -27.87
N ASP A 29 43.69 -25.67 -28.04
CA ASP A 29 44.12 -24.35 -27.54
C ASP A 29 43.22 -23.86 -26.40
N SER A 30 43.71 -22.87 -25.65
CA SER A 30 42.93 -22.13 -24.66
C SER A 30 41.66 -21.55 -25.25
N LEU A 31 40.56 -21.68 -24.51
CA LEU A 31 39.25 -21.22 -24.93
C LEU A 31 38.62 -20.34 -23.86
N VAL A 32 38.18 -19.14 -24.24
CA VAL A 32 37.38 -18.25 -23.40
C VAL A 32 35.94 -18.27 -23.90
N VAL A 33 35.08 -18.91 -23.12
CA VAL A 33 33.64 -19.03 -23.35
C VAL A 33 32.89 -18.05 -22.45
N GLY A 34 32.00 -17.25 -23.03
CA GLY A 34 31.09 -16.37 -22.33
C GLY A 34 29.72 -16.99 -22.15
N LEU A 35 29.15 -16.92 -20.94
CA LEU A 35 27.74 -17.13 -20.65
C LEU A 35 27.07 -15.76 -20.50
N GLU A 36 26.46 -15.29 -21.57
CA GLU A 36 25.88 -13.96 -21.64
C GLU A 36 24.40 -13.99 -21.29
N GLY A 37 23.99 -13.08 -20.40
CA GLY A 37 22.58 -12.90 -20.07
C GLY A 37 22.34 -11.69 -19.18
N ARG A 38 21.13 -11.13 -19.28
CA ARG A 38 20.74 -10.01 -18.41
C ARG A 38 20.77 -10.38 -16.94
N TRP A 39 20.94 -9.40 -16.08
CA TRP A 39 20.80 -9.59 -14.64
C TRP A 39 19.51 -10.33 -14.26
N GLY A 40 19.64 -11.42 -13.50
CA GLY A 40 18.50 -12.24 -13.08
C GLY A 40 18.02 -13.31 -14.07
N SER A 41 18.61 -13.45 -15.27
CA SER A 41 18.20 -14.45 -16.28
C SER A 41 18.41 -15.91 -15.88
N GLY A 42 19.20 -16.17 -14.83
CA GLY A 42 19.56 -17.52 -14.39
C GLY A 42 21.00 -17.93 -14.73
N LYS A 43 21.87 -17.01 -15.15
CA LYS A 43 23.30 -17.28 -15.46
C LYS A 43 23.98 -18.16 -14.40
N SER A 44 24.00 -17.75 -13.14
CA SER A 44 24.62 -18.51 -12.05
C SER A 44 23.93 -19.85 -11.79
N SER A 45 22.64 -19.99 -12.13
CA SER A 45 21.93 -21.29 -12.02
C SER A 45 22.33 -22.24 -13.14
N LEU A 46 22.49 -21.73 -14.37
CA LEU A 46 23.04 -22.50 -15.49
C LEU A 46 24.51 -22.87 -15.22
N LEU A 47 25.32 -21.92 -14.74
CA LEU A 47 26.72 -22.16 -14.38
C LEU A 47 26.86 -23.27 -13.36
N ARG A 48 26.07 -23.23 -12.27
CA ARG A 48 26.09 -24.28 -11.26
C ARG A 48 25.69 -25.64 -11.82
N LYS A 49 24.68 -25.70 -12.70
CA LYS A 49 24.32 -26.95 -13.37
C LYS A 49 25.46 -27.47 -14.27
N ILE A 50 26.19 -26.59 -14.96
CA ILE A 50 27.39 -26.97 -15.72
C ILE A 50 28.48 -27.49 -14.78
N GLU A 51 28.74 -26.82 -13.66
CA GLU A 51 29.71 -27.26 -12.64
C GLU A 51 29.34 -28.66 -12.11
N ASN A 52 28.08 -28.91 -11.78
CA ASN A 52 27.61 -30.21 -11.31
C ASN A 52 27.76 -31.30 -12.40
N GLU A 53 27.40 -31.01 -13.66
CA GLU A 53 27.57 -31.95 -14.78
C GLU A 53 29.06 -32.22 -15.08
N LEU A 54 29.93 -31.23 -14.90
CA LEU A 54 31.39 -31.40 -14.99
C LEU A 54 31.89 -32.37 -13.92
N ASP A 55 31.45 -32.21 -12.66
CA ASP A 55 31.80 -33.14 -11.59
C ASP A 55 31.31 -34.57 -11.87
N GLU A 56 30.11 -34.74 -12.42
CA GLU A 56 29.55 -36.05 -12.78
C GLU A 56 30.37 -36.76 -13.87
N ILE A 57 30.81 -36.04 -14.92
CA ILE A 57 31.54 -36.64 -16.05
C ILE A 57 33.06 -36.75 -15.80
N ARG A 58 33.54 -36.32 -14.62
CA ARG A 58 34.98 -36.24 -14.30
C ARG A 58 35.71 -37.57 -14.39
N ALA A 59 35.03 -38.69 -14.10
CA ALA A 59 35.59 -40.04 -14.21
C ALA A 59 35.87 -40.43 -15.67
N ASP A 60 34.99 -40.05 -16.60
CA ASP A 60 35.10 -40.38 -18.02
C ASP A 60 36.00 -39.39 -18.77
N TYR A 61 36.02 -38.13 -18.32
CA TYR A 61 36.80 -37.04 -18.90
C TYR A 61 37.59 -36.32 -17.80
N PRO A 62 38.82 -36.78 -17.45
CA PRO A 62 39.59 -36.20 -16.35
C PRO A 62 39.91 -34.71 -16.52
N HIS A 63 39.47 -33.88 -15.57
CA HIS A 63 39.73 -32.44 -15.52
C HIS A 63 39.74 -31.90 -14.08
N SER A 64 40.32 -30.71 -13.90
CA SER A 64 40.23 -29.92 -12.67
C SER A 64 39.26 -28.75 -12.88
N LEU A 65 38.40 -28.52 -11.89
CA LEU A 65 37.46 -27.40 -11.88
C LEU A 65 37.92 -26.32 -10.89
N VAL A 66 37.95 -25.07 -11.34
CA VAL A 66 38.37 -23.91 -10.56
C VAL A 66 37.21 -22.91 -10.48
N HIS A 67 36.73 -22.64 -9.27
CA HIS A 67 35.63 -21.69 -9.05
C HIS A 67 36.18 -20.32 -8.65
N PHE A 68 36.40 -19.46 -9.62
CA PHE A 68 36.90 -18.11 -9.36
C PHE A 68 35.74 -17.12 -9.19
N ARG A 69 35.58 -16.58 -7.98
CA ARG A 69 34.50 -15.61 -7.63
C ARG A 69 35.12 -14.25 -7.29
N PRO A 70 35.39 -13.38 -8.28
CA PRO A 70 36.23 -12.19 -8.10
C PRO A 70 35.60 -11.13 -7.17
N TRP A 71 34.27 -11.07 -7.05
CA TRP A 71 33.61 -10.03 -6.24
C TRP A 71 33.90 -10.11 -4.74
N LEU A 72 34.53 -11.19 -4.26
CA LEU A 72 34.92 -11.36 -2.86
C LEU A 72 36.26 -10.69 -2.53
N ILE A 73 36.97 -10.13 -3.53
CA ILE A 73 38.37 -9.74 -3.40
C ILE A 73 38.56 -8.26 -3.77
N GLY A 74 38.78 -7.41 -2.76
CA GLY A 74 38.75 -5.94 -2.90
C GLY A 74 40.05 -5.26 -3.38
N SER A 75 40.97 -5.98 -4.03
CA SER A 75 42.12 -5.33 -4.68
C SER A 75 42.65 -6.16 -5.84
N ARG A 76 43.24 -5.49 -6.83
CA ARG A 76 43.85 -6.12 -7.99
C ARG A 76 44.90 -7.19 -7.63
N ASP A 77 45.84 -6.86 -6.75
CA ASP A 77 46.92 -7.79 -6.39
C ASP A 77 46.36 -9.02 -5.67
N ALA A 78 45.32 -8.83 -4.86
CA ALA A 78 44.60 -9.94 -4.23
C ALA A 78 43.80 -10.76 -5.24
N LEU A 79 43.18 -10.15 -6.26
CA LEU A 79 42.46 -10.83 -7.35
C LEU A 79 43.42 -11.73 -8.14
N LEU A 80 44.60 -11.20 -8.47
CA LEU A 80 45.68 -11.93 -9.13
C LEU A 80 46.16 -13.10 -8.27
N ALA A 81 46.48 -12.83 -7.01
CA ALA A 81 46.98 -13.85 -6.09
C ALA A 81 45.96 -14.98 -5.92
N ALA A 82 44.68 -14.66 -5.72
CA ALA A 82 43.62 -15.66 -5.55
C ALA A 82 43.47 -16.56 -6.79
N LEU A 83 43.39 -15.99 -7.99
CA LEU A 83 43.26 -16.80 -9.22
C LEU A 83 44.43 -17.76 -9.41
N PHE A 84 45.66 -17.29 -9.17
CA PHE A 84 46.85 -18.13 -9.34
C PHE A 84 47.04 -19.14 -8.20
N ASP A 85 46.56 -18.84 -7.00
CA ASP A 85 46.50 -19.80 -5.89
C ASP A 85 45.48 -20.90 -6.20
N ASP A 86 44.28 -20.54 -6.63
CA ASP A 86 43.23 -21.47 -7.06
C ASP A 86 43.70 -22.38 -8.22
N LEU A 87 44.40 -21.81 -9.21
CA LEU A 87 45.05 -22.58 -10.28
C LEU A 87 46.14 -23.52 -9.73
N SER A 88 46.95 -23.06 -8.77
CA SER A 88 47.99 -23.89 -8.16
C SER A 88 47.40 -25.07 -7.39
N VAL A 89 46.32 -24.83 -6.64
CA VAL A 89 45.56 -25.88 -5.93
C VAL A 89 44.97 -26.89 -6.92
N ALA A 90 44.38 -26.42 -8.02
CA ALA A 90 43.83 -27.28 -9.05
C ALA A 90 44.88 -28.10 -9.81
N ILE A 91 46.11 -27.60 -9.91
CA ILE A 91 47.25 -28.34 -10.46
C ILE A 91 47.75 -29.40 -9.47
N ASP A 92 47.74 -29.10 -8.17
CA ASP A 92 48.14 -30.03 -7.11
C ASP A 92 47.16 -31.20 -6.95
N SER A 93 45.86 -30.98 -7.21
CA SER A 93 44.82 -32.01 -7.12
C SER A 93 44.84 -33.04 -8.27
N ILE A 94 45.63 -32.82 -9.32
CA ILE A 94 45.61 -33.63 -10.55
C ILE A 94 45.95 -35.10 -10.30
N GLU A 95 46.81 -35.40 -9.32
CA GLU A 95 47.13 -36.79 -8.95
C GLU A 95 45.89 -37.57 -8.52
N ALA A 96 45.01 -36.91 -7.74
CA ALA A 96 43.74 -37.49 -7.30
C ALA A 96 42.77 -37.63 -8.49
N ASP A 97 42.73 -36.62 -9.36
CA ASP A 97 41.76 -36.53 -10.47
C ASP A 97 42.06 -37.49 -11.62
N ARG A 98 43.35 -37.83 -11.80
CA ARG A 98 43.78 -38.86 -12.77
C ARG A 98 43.75 -40.27 -12.21
N GLY A 99 43.64 -40.43 -10.90
CA GLY A 99 43.86 -41.72 -10.23
C GLY A 99 45.28 -42.29 -10.42
N ASP A 100 46.26 -41.46 -10.80
CA ASP A 100 47.65 -41.87 -11.09
C ASP A 100 48.63 -41.04 -10.24
N ALA A 101 49.08 -41.64 -9.13
CA ALA A 101 50.08 -41.07 -8.22
C ALA A 101 51.53 -41.37 -8.65
N SER A 102 51.79 -41.45 -9.95
CA SER A 102 53.16 -41.67 -10.46
C SER A 102 54.10 -40.50 -10.10
N ARG A 103 55.36 -40.82 -9.80
CA ARG A 103 56.44 -39.85 -9.55
C ARG A 103 56.63 -38.87 -10.71
N SER A 104 56.31 -39.27 -11.95
CA SER A 104 56.38 -38.40 -13.13
C SER A 104 55.27 -37.35 -13.17
N THR A 105 54.06 -37.70 -12.74
CA THR A 105 52.91 -36.78 -12.63
C THR A 105 53.18 -35.73 -11.56
N LYS A 106 53.70 -36.14 -10.40
CA LYS A 106 54.12 -35.24 -9.31
C LYS A 106 55.14 -34.20 -9.73
N ALA A 107 56.16 -34.63 -10.46
CA ALA A 107 57.22 -33.76 -10.95
C ALA A 107 56.70 -32.73 -11.96
N LYS A 108 55.77 -33.13 -12.84
CA LYS A 108 55.12 -32.24 -13.81
C LYS A 108 54.21 -31.22 -13.11
N ALA A 109 53.40 -31.66 -12.15
CA ALA A 109 52.52 -30.79 -11.35
C ALA A 109 53.34 -29.76 -10.55
N THR A 110 54.40 -30.19 -9.87
CA THR A 110 55.30 -29.28 -9.12
C THR A 110 55.95 -28.24 -10.03
N LYS A 111 56.37 -28.65 -11.24
CA LYS A 111 56.93 -27.73 -12.25
C LYS A 111 55.89 -26.70 -12.72
N ALA A 112 54.65 -27.12 -12.95
CA ALA A 112 53.56 -26.23 -13.33
C ALA A 112 53.19 -25.25 -12.20
N ILE A 113 53.07 -25.71 -10.95
CA ILE A 113 52.82 -24.84 -9.78
C ILE A 113 53.90 -23.75 -9.64
N ASN A 114 55.18 -24.13 -9.76
CA ASN A 114 56.27 -23.15 -9.67
C ASN A 114 56.20 -22.13 -10.82
N ALA A 115 55.96 -22.57 -12.05
CA ALA A 115 55.80 -21.68 -13.20
C ALA A 115 54.60 -20.74 -13.04
N THR A 116 53.48 -21.23 -12.46
CA THR A 116 52.29 -20.42 -12.15
C THR A 116 52.62 -19.33 -11.14
N ARG A 117 53.32 -19.67 -10.04
CA ARG A 117 53.74 -18.72 -9.00
C ARG A 117 54.71 -17.67 -9.52
N ASP A 118 55.69 -18.08 -10.32
CA ASP A 118 56.68 -17.17 -10.90
C ASP A 118 56.03 -16.17 -11.86
N PHE A 119 55.08 -16.65 -12.69
CA PHE A 119 54.30 -15.80 -13.59
C PHE A 119 53.40 -14.82 -12.83
N ALA A 120 52.69 -15.29 -11.79
CA ALA A 120 51.85 -14.45 -10.92
C ALA A 120 52.65 -13.32 -10.25
N ALA A 121 53.82 -13.65 -9.68
CA ALA A 121 54.70 -12.70 -9.02
C ALA A 121 55.26 -11.64 -9.99
N ALA A 122 55.51 -12.01 -11.24
CA ALA A 122 55.94 -11.07 -12.28
C ALA A 122 54.80 -10.17 -12.78
N LEU A 123 53.59 -10.71 -12.92
CA LEU A 123 52.38 -9.96 -13.28
C LEU A 123 52.03 -8.88 -12.24
N GLY A 124 52.02 -9.23 -10.95
CA GLY A 124 51.75 -8.27 -9.88
C GLY A 124 52.73 -7.09 -9.87
N LYS A 125 54.01 -7.33 -10.18
CA LYS A 125 55.05 -6.28 -10.25
C LYS A 125 54.89 -5.32 -11.43
N LEU A 126 54.22 -5.73 -12.51
CA LEU A 126 54.01 -4.92 -13.71
C LEU A 126 52.72 -4.09 -13.65
N GLY A 127 51.87 -4.33 -12.67
CA GLY A 127 50.60 -3.64 -12.51
C GLY A 127 50.69 -2.16 -12.09
N GLY A 128 51.82 -1.69 -11.58
CA GLY A 128 51.99 -0.34 -11.03
C GLY A 128 52.01 0.83 -12.02
N VAL A 129 51.51 0.71 -13.25
CA VAL A 129 51.54 1.81 -14.23
C VAL A 129 50.17 2.04 -14.86
N ILE A 130 49.39 2.94 -14.27
CA ILE A 130 48.33 3.67 -14.99
C ILE A 130 49.04 4.86 -15.65
N GLU A 131 49.55 4.67 -16.87
CA GLU A 131 49.74 5.80 -17.79
C GLU A 131 48.48 5.87 -18.65
N LEU A 132 47.57 6.76 -18.24
CA LEU A 132 46.44 7.24 -19.05
C LEU A 132 47.01 7.85 -20.34
N ALA A 133 47.26 7.02 -21.35
CA ALA A 133 47.48 7.49 -22.71
C ALA A 133 46.12 7.81 -23.31
N GLY A 134 45.64 9.03 -23.03
CA GLY A 134 44.62 9.66 -23.86
C GLY A 134 45.12 9.73 -25.31
N THR A 135 44.32 9.17 -26.23
CA THR A 135 44.39 9.31 -27.68
C THR A 135 45.71 8.93 -28.38
N ALA A 136 45.73 7.76 -29.04
CA ALA A 136 46.07 7.63 -30.46
C ALA A 136 46.11 6.14 -30.89
N THR A 137 45.23 5.81 -31.84
CA THR A 137 45.38 4.81 -32.91
C THR A 137 46.69 4.01 -33.00
N ALA A 138 46.60 2.67 -33.05
CA ALA A 138 47.68 1.83 -33.55
C ALA A 138 47.17 0.58 -34.31
N LEU A 139 46.79 0.79 -35.57
CA LEU A 139 47.03 -0.13 -36.69
C LEU A 139 48.11 0.54 -37.56
N GLY A 140 49.26 -0.11 -37.79
CA GLY A 140 50.21 0.26 -38.87
C GLY A 140 51.42 1.15 -38.50
N PRO A 141 52.46 1.22 -39.37
CA PRO A 141 53.88 0.99 -39.01
C PRO A 141 54.74 2.24 -38.70
N LEU A 142 55.76 1.98 -37.86
CA LEU A 142 57.03 2.69 -37.60
C LEU A 142 57.45 3.77 -38.63
N ALA A 143 57.28 5.06 -38.29
CA ALA A 143 58.07 6.16 -38.88
C ALA A 143 57.88 7.51 -38.15
N ALA A 144 58.32 7.66 -36.90
CA ALA A 144 58.62 8.99 -36.30
C ALA A 144 59.34 8.89 -34.93
N ALA A 145 60.36 8.04 -34.81
CA ALA A 145 61.21 8.00 -33.61
C ALA A 145 62.37 9.00 -33.79
N GLY A 146 62.22 10.23 -33.28
CA GLY A 146 63.30 11.23 -33.40
C GLY A 146 63.48 12.22 -32.26
N LYS A 147 62.46 12.48 -31.42
CA LYS A 147 62.56 13.55 -30.41
C LYS A 147 62.10 13.21 -28.99
N TRP A 148 61.63 12.00 -28.72
CA TRP A 148 61.10 11.59 -27.40
C TRP A 148 61.98 10.61 -26.62
N VAL A 149 63.21 10.32 -27.08
CA VAL A 149 64.06 9.27 -26.50
C VAL A 149 65.06 9.80 -25.44
N LYS A 150 65.17 11.12 -25.24
CA LYS A 150 66.32 11.67 -24.48
C LYS A 150 66.13 11.94 -23.00
N GLU A 151 64.96 11.71 -22.40
CA GLU A 151 64.75 12.05 -20.98
C GLU A 151 63.87 11.09 -20.18
N LEU A 152 63.87 9.79 -20.52
CA LEU A 152 63.21 8.77 -19.72
C LEU A 152 64.04 7.47 -19.70
N GLY A 153 64.78 7.26 -18.61
CA GLY A 153 65.42 5.97 -18.26
C GLY A 153 64.43 4.83 -17.96
N GLY A 154 63.21 4.88 -18.51
CA GLY A 154 62.11 3.94 -18.27
C GLY A 154 61.84 2.96 -19.42
N ALA A 155 62.27 3.26 -20.65
CA ALA A 155 62.02 2.37 -21.81
C ALA A 155 62.77 1.03 -21.71
N ALA A 156 64.03 1.06 -21.25
CA ALA A 156 64.85 -0.15 -21.10
C ALA A 156 64.35 -1.10 -19.99
N ARG A 157 63.77 -0.57 -18.91
CA ARG A 157 63.16 -1.38 -17.83
C ARG A 157 61.83 -2.01 -18.26
N ARG A 158 61.01 -1.30 -19.05
CA ARG A 158 59.75 -1.85 -19.60
C ARG A 158 60.02 -2.96 -20.61
N ASP A 159 61.00 -2.79 -21.51
CA ASP A 159 61.39 -3.82 -22.49
C ASP A 159 62.01 -5.07 -21.83
N GLN A 160 62.81 -4.90 -20.77
CA GLN A 160 63.35 -6.05 -20.02
C GLN A 160 62.27 -6.78 -19.22
N ALA A 161 61.34 -6.05 -18.56
CA ALA A 161 60.26 -6.66 -17.81
C ALA A 161 59.23 -7.37 -18.71
N ALA A 162 58.92 -6.80 -19.87
CA ALA A 162 58.06 -7.43 -20.88
C ALA A 162 58.68 -8.71 -21.47
N LYS A 163 59.99 -8.71 -21.76
CA LYS A 163 60.73 -9.92 -22.18
C LYS A 163 60.81 -10.99 -21.07
N SER A 164 60.88 -10.58 -19.81
CA SER A 164 60.83 -11.50 -18.67
C SER A 164 59.47 -12.17 -18.54
N LEU A 165 58.37 -11.41 -18.68
CA LEU A 165 57.01 -11.97 -18.63
C LEU A 165 56.72 -12.94 -19.77
N SER A 166 57.13 -12.62 -21.00
CA SER A 166 56.90 -13.51 -22.14
C SER A 166 57.63 -14.83 -21.96
N THR A 167 58.84 -14.81 -21.39
CA THR A 167 59.60 -16.02 -21.07
C THR A 167 58.89 -16.87 -20.01
N LEU A 168 58.42 -16.24 -18.92
CA LEU A 168 57.65 -16.93 -17.87
C LEU A 168 56.32 -17.51 -18.40
N LYS A 169 55.64 -16.79 -19.30
CA LYS A 169 54.42 -17.29 -19.97
C LYS A 169 54.72 -18.54 -20.81
N VAL A 170 55.83 -18.55 -21.54
CA VAL A 170 56.26 -19.72 -22.35
C VAL A 170 56.60 -20.91 -21.45
N ASP A 171 57.25 -20.68 -20.32
CA ASP A 171 57.59 -21.75 -19.38
C ASP A 171 56.33 -22.33 -18.69
N LEU A 172 55.38 -21.47 -18.32
CA LEU A 172 54.06 -21.89 -17.83
C LEU A 172 53.29 -22.68 -18.88
N ALA A 173 53.25 -22.21 -20.13
CA ALA A 173 52.58 -22.91 -21.22
C ALA A 173 53.18 -24.30 -21.45
N LYS A 174 54.51 -24.43 -21.52
CA LYS A 174 55.19 -25.73 -21.65
C LYS A 174 54.92 -26.65 -20.46
N ALA A 175 54.81 -26.11 -19.26
CA ALA A 175 54.52 -26.90 -18.06
C ALA A 175 53.08 -27.46 -18.10
N LEU A 176 52.09 -26.65 -18.50
CA LEU A 176 50.70 -27.06 -18.64
C LEU A 176 50.47 -28.01 -19.83
N GLU A 177 51.20 -27.82 -20.93
CA GLU A 177 51.19 -28.73 -22.08
C GLU A 177 51.76 -30.11 -21.69
N ALA A 178 52.92 -30.13 -21.03
CA ALA A 178 53.54 -31.37 -20.56
C ALA A 178 52.71 -32.09 -19.49
N LEU A 179 51.92 -31.33 -18.71
CA LEU A 179 50.96 -31.84 -17.75
C LEU A 179 49.83 -32.58 -18.47
N GLY A 180 49.31 -32.05 -19.58
CA GLY A 180 48.31 -32.71 -20.44
C GLY A 180 46.96 -32.93 -19.77
N HIS A 181 46.61 -32.08 -18.80
CA HIS A 181 45.37 -32.16 -18.00
C HIS A 181 44.53 -30.91 -18.24
N ARG A 182 43.23 -31.09 -18.41
CA ARG A 182 42.29 -29.98 -18.68
C ARG A 182 41.97 -29.26 -17.37
N ILE A 183 42.08 -27.93 -17.38
CA ILE A 183 41.68 -27.07 -16.25
C ILE A 183 40.56 -26.17 -16.75
N ILE A 184 39.41 -26.21 -16.08
CA ILE A 184 38.24 -25.38 -16.39
C ILE A 184 38.10 -24.35 -15.28
N VAL A 185 38.19 -23.07 -15.63
CA VAL A 185 38.07 -21.94 -14.70
C VAL A 185 36.71 -21.28 -14.93
N THR A 186 35.81 -21.38 -13.95
CA THR A 186 34.53 -20.68 -13.97
C THR A 186 34.64 -19.34 -13.27
N ILE A 187 34.19 -18.27 -13.94
CA ILE A 187 34.18 -16.91 -13.43
C ILE A 187 32.73 -16.43 -13.38
N ASP A 188 32.21 -16.08 -12.20
CA ASP A 188 30.83 -15.61 -12.01
C ASP A 188 30.78 -14.18 -11.44
N ASP A 189 29.62 -13.53 -11.56
CA ASP A 189 29.32 -12.16 -11.13
C ASP A 189 30.40 -11.11 -11.51
N LEU A 190 30.97 -11.23 -12.73
CA LEU A 190 31.90 -10.23 -13.26
C LEU A 190 31.27 -8.83 -13.35
N ASP A 191 29.96 -8.78 -13.56
CA ASP A 191 29.11 -7.60 -13.63
C ASP A 191 28.92 -6.89 -12.28
N ARG A 192 29.42 -7.45 -11.16
CA ARG A 192 29.42 -6.81 -9.84
C ARG A 192 30.73 -6.11 -9.48
N LEU A 193 31.78 -6.29 -10.27
CA LEU A 193 33.09 -5.68 -10.02
C LEU A 193 33.09 -4.19 -10.34
N GLU A 194 33.97 -3.45 -9.65
CA GLU A 194 34.27 -2.07 -10.03
C GLU A 194 34.89 -2.03 -11.43
N PRO A 195 34.71 -0.93 -12.21
CA PRO A 195 35.19 -0.86 -13.58
C PRO A 195 36.67 -1.24 -13.78
N SER A 196 37.54 -0.82 -12.87
CA SER A 196 38.98 -1.14 -12.90
C SER A 196 39.25 -2.62 -12.66
N GLU A 197 38.51 -3.26 -11.75
CA GLU A 197 38.61 -4.69 -11.43
C GLU A 197 38.06 -5.55 -12.58
N THR A 198 36.92 -5.16 -13.17
CA THR A 198 36.37 -5.80 -14.38
C THR A 198 37.43 -5.87 -15.49
N LEU A 199 38.11 -4.74 -15.75
CA LEU A 199 39.14 -4.66 -16.79
C LEU A 199 40.34 -5.55 -16.46
N GLU A 200 40.75 -5.63 -15.19
CA GLU A 200 41.85 -6.51 -14.77
C GLU A 200 41.49 -7.99 -14.90
N VAL A 201 40.29 -8.42 -14.52
CA VAL A 201 39.83 -9.80 -14.71
C VAL A 201 39.74 -10.17 -16.20
N LEU A 202 39.25 -9.26 -17.05
CA LEU A 202 39.23 -9.49 -18.50
C LEU A 202 40.63 -9.51 -19.12
N ARG A 203 41.54 -8.65 -18.66
CA ARG A 203 42.97 -8.69 -19.06
C ARG A 203 43.63 -9.98 -18.61
N LEU A 204 43.27 -10.49 -17.44
CA LEU A 204 43.75 -11.77 -16.95
C LEU A 204 43.26 -12.89 -17.84
N ALA A 205 41.95 -13.01 -18.02
CA ALA A 205 41.35 -13.96 -18.94
C ALA A 205 42.08 -13.91 -20.30
N ARG A 206 42.30 -12.72 -20.88
CA ARG A 206 43.04 -12.55 -22.14
C ARG A 206 44.53 -12.93 -22.09
N SER A 207 45.26 -12.50 -21.07
CA SER A 207 46.71 -12.74 -20.95
C SER A 207 47.04 -14.22 -20.72
N VAL A 208 46.09 -14.93 -20.11
CA VAL A 208 46.12 -16.36 -19.81
C VAL A 208 45.34 -17.18 -20.86
N ALA A 209 44.60 -16.53 -21.77
CA ALA A 209 43.88 -17.13 -22.91
C ALA A 209 44.80 -17.68 -24.03
N ASP A 210 46.11 -17.85 -23.77
CA ASP A 210 47.03 -18.62 -24.63
C ASP A 210 47.69 -19.80 -23.88
N LEU A 211 47.17 -20.16 -22.69
CA LEU A 211 47.70 -21.30 -21.93
C LEU A 211 47.08 -22.62 -22.40
N PRO A 212 47.89 -23.60 -22.81
CA PRO A 212 47.37 -24.88 -23.30
C PRO A 212 46.62 -25.61 -22.18
N ASN A 213 45.54 -26.30 -22.57
CA ASN A 213 44.66 -27.07 -21.69
C ASN A 213 43.86 -26.25 -20.64
N VAL A 214 43.82 -24.92 -20.74
CA VAL A 214 43.01 -24.07 -19.83
C VAL A 214 41.79 -23.50 -20.56
N VAL A 215 40.61 -23.67 -19.98
CA VAL A 215 39.34 -23.11 -20.48
C VAL A 215 38.75 -22.16 -19.46
N TYR A 216 38.29 -21.01 -19.92
CA TYR A 216 37.56 -20.03 -19.11
C TYR A 216 36.09 -20.05 -19.46
N LEU A 217 35.23 -20.14 -18.47
CA LEU A 217 33.78 -19.99 -18.60
C LEU A 217 33.34 -18.77 -17.78
N ILE A 218 33.02 -17.66 -18.44
CA ILE A 218 32.80 -16.36 -17.81
C ILE A 218 31.32 -15.98 -17.91
N CYS A 219 30.65 -15.79 -16.77
CA CYS A 219 29.29 -15.26 -16.74
C CYS A 219 29.30 -13.73 -16.69
N TYR A 220 28.53 -13.09 -17.57
CA TYR A 220 28.44 -11.63 -17.59
C TYR A 220 27.14 -11.09 -18.19
N ASP A 221 26.87 -9.81 -17.93
CA ASP A 221 25.88 -8.99 -18.64
C ASP A 221 26.63 -8.06 -19.61
N SER A 222 26.40 -8.21 -20.92
CA SER A 222 27.19 -7.55 -21.97
C SER A 222 27.13 -6.03 -21.89
N GLU A 223 25.96 -5.47 -21.56
CA GLU A 223 25.76 -4.02 -21.43
C GLU A 223 26.49 -3.45 -20.21
N VAL A 224 26.45 -4.16 -19.08
CA VAL A 224 27.13 -3.75 -17.84
C VAL A 224 28.63 -3.79 -18.04
N ILE A 225 29.16 -4.89 -18.60
CA ILE A 225 30.59 -5.05 -18.83
C ILE A 225 31.11 -4.07 -19.87
N ALA A 226 30.41 -3.86 -21.00
CA ALA A 226 30.82 -2.89 -22.00
C ALA A 226 30.87 -1.47 -21.42
N ARG A 227 29.91 -1.10 -20.57
CA ARG A 227 29.92 0.18 -19.84
C ARG A 227 31.10 0.27 -18.88
N ASN A 228 31.36 -0.76 -18.08
CA ASN A 228 32.51 -0.80 -17.16
C ASN A 228 33.84 -0.65 -17.91
N ILE A 229 34.00 -1.35 -19.04
CA ILE A 229 35.19 -1.22 -19.90
C ILE A 229 35.33 0.19 -20.44
N LYS A 230 34.24 0.78 -20.95
CA LYS A 230 34.23 2.16 -21.48
C LYS A 230 34.73 3.15 -20.42
N HIS A 231 34.25 3.04 -19.19
CA HIS A 231 34.69 3.91 -18.09
C HIS A 231 36.14 3.65 -17.66
N ALA A 232 36.54 2.39 -17.50
CA ALA A 232 37.86 2.04 -16.97
C ALA A 232 39.00 2.19 -17.99
N ALA A 233 38.76 1.85 -19.24
CA ALA A 233 39.75 1.87 -20.31
C ALA A 233 39.71 3.16 -21.16
N ASN A 234 38.74 4.05 -20.91
CA ASN A 234 38.50 5.28 -21.68
C ASN A 234 38.45 5.01 -23.20
N VAL A 235 37.74 3.96 -23.60
CA VAL A 235 37.54 3.55 -25.00
C VAL A 235 36.14 3.90 -25.46
N ASP A 236 35.97 4.23 -26.73
CA ASP A 236 34.65 4.61 -27.27
C ASP A 236 33.67 3.42 -27.32
N ASP A 237 34.20 2.21 -27.56
CA ASP A 237 33.44 0.97 -27.71
C ASP A 237 33.96 -0.14 -26.78
N GLY A 238 33.21 -0.41 -25.71
CA GLY A 238 33.50 -1.50 -24.77
C GLY A 238 33.12 -2.89 -25.29
N HIS A 239 32.18 -3.01 -26.23
CA HIS A 239 31.80 -4.29 -26.82
C HIS A 239 32.92 -4.84 -27.70
N ALA A 240 33.57 -3.98 -28.49
CA ALA A 240 34.72 -4.37 -29.30
C ALA A 240 35.92 -4.85 -28.47
N PHE A 241 36.03 -4.44 -27.20
CA PHE A 241 37.02 -5.00 -26.28
C PHE A 241 36.60 -6.39 -25.78
N LEU A 242 35.33 -6.55 -25.40
CA LEU A 242 34.79 -7.81 -24.92
C LEU A 242 34.90 -8.92 -25.98
N GLU A 243 34.61 -8.61 -27.25
CA GLU A 243 34.74 -9.53 -28.39
C GLU A 243 36.19 -10.00 -28.61
N LYS A 244 37.19 -9.21 -28.20
CA LYS A 244 38.62 -9.62 -28.25
C LYS A 244 39.04 -10.54 -27.13
N VAL A 245 38.24 -10.65 -26.07
CA VAL A 245 38.53 -11.48 -24.88
C VAL A 245 37.71 -12.76 -24.93
N VAL A 246 36.41 -12.65 -25.20
CA VAL A 246 35.47 -13.78 -25.28
C VAL A 246 35.45 -14.30 -26.70
N GLN A 247 35.98 -15.50 -26.91
CA GLN A 247 36.09 -16.13 -28.23
C GLN A 247 34.78 -16.80 -28.67
N LEU A 248 34.02 -17.34 -27.71
CA LEU A 248 32.73 -17.98 -27.95
C LEU A 248 31.71 -17.45 -26.94
N THR A 249 30.60 -16.91 -27.43
CA THR A 249 29.50 -16.45 -26.57
C THR A 249 28.31 -17.40 -26.68
N ILE A 250 27.85 -17.89 -25.53
CA ILE A 250 26.61 -18.65 -25.39
C ILE A 250 25.61 -17.74 -24.70
N MET A 251 24.50 -17.48 -25.40
CA MET A 251 23.39 -16.74 -24.84
C MET A 251 22.62 -17.64 -23.87
N VAL A 252 22.47 -17.21 -22.62
CA VAL A 252 21.62 -17.91 -21.64
C VAL A 252 20.18 -17.85 -22.15
N PRO A 253 19.53 -19.01 -22.36
CA PRO A 253 18.15 -19.04 -22.83
C PRO A 253 17.26 -18.27 -21.87
N GLN A 254 16.44 -17.37 -22.42
CA GLN A 254 15.41 -16.73 -21.63
C GLN A 254 14.33 -17.77 -21.33
N PRO A 255 13.94 -17.97 -20.06
CA PRO A 255 12.82 -18.85 -19.76
C PRO A 255 11.55 -18.31 -20.41
N GLU A 256 10.66 -19.21 -20.82
CA GLU A 256 9.39 -18.82 -21.41
C GLU A 256 8.56 -18.03 -20.38
N THR A 257 8.03 -16.86 -20.76
CA THR A 257 7.28 -15.99 -19.84
C THR A 257 6.04 -16.70 -19.24
N PHE A 258 5.45 -17.65 -19.97
CA PHE A 258 4.38 -18.50 -19.44
C PHE A 258 4.86 -19.49 -18.39
N GLN A 259 6.06 -20.06 -18.55
CA GLN A 259 6.66 -20.97 -17.57
C GLN A 259 6.96 -20.27 -16.25
N LEU A 260 7.45 -19.03 -16.29
CA LEU A 260 7.67 -18.23 -15.08
C LEU A 260 6.36 -17.91 -14.35
N ARG A 261 5.31 -17.57 -15.09
CA ARG A 261 3.97 -17.34 -14.51
C ARG A 261 3.34 -18.61 -13.95
N TYR A 262 3.49 -19.74 -14.64
CA TYR A 262 3.03 -21.03 -14.18
C TYR A 262 3.72 -21.41 -12.86
N TRP A 263 5.05 -21.32 -12.82
CA TRP A 263 5.83 -21.54 -11.60
C TRP A 263 5.35 -20.62 -10.46
N PHE A 264 5.17 -19.32 -10.72
CA PHE A 264 4.64 -18.39 -9.72
C PHE A 264 3.26 -18.82 -9.21
N ALA A 265 2.33 -19.16 -10.11
CA ALA A 265 0.98 -19.58 -9.75
C ALA A 265 0.96 -20.90 -8.94
N GLU A 266 1.80 -21.88 -9.28
CA GLU A 266 1.93 -23.12 -8.50
C GLU A 266 2.37 -22.84 -7.06
N GLU A 267 3.38 -21.99 -6.88
CA GLU A 267 3.87 -21.63 -5.55
C GLU A 267 2.83 -20.83 -4.75
N LEU A 268 2.08 -19.93 -5.40
CA LEU A 268 0.98 -19.22 -4.75
C LEU A 268 -0.15 -20.17 -4.30
N ASN A 269 -0.50 -21.16 -5.12
CA ASN A 269 -1.49 -22.17 -4.77
C ASN A 269 -1.08 -23.00 -3.54
N ALA A 270 0.23 -23.24 -3.36
CA ALA A 270 0.75 -23.91 -2.17
C ALA A 270 0.66 -23.04 -0.90
N LEU A 271 0.64 -21.70 -1.04
CA LEU A 271 0.62 -20.75 0.08
C LEU A 271 -0.79 -20.32 0.51
N CYS A 272 -1.74 -20.21 -0.43
CA CYS A 272 -3.04 -19.57 -0.20
C CYS A 272 -4.04 -20.42 0.59
N GLY A 273 -3.83 -21.74 0.69
CA GLY A 273 -4.83 -22.67 1.25
C GLY A 273 -6.10 -22.72 0.38
N ASP A 274 -7.26 -22.94 1.01
CA ASP A 274 -8.53 -22.99 0.31
C ASP A 274 -9.05 -21.58 -0.02
N LEU A 275 -8.99 -21.25 -1.31
CA LEU A 275 -9.61 -20.06 -1.88
C LEU A 275 -11.00 -20.39 -2.45
N SER A 276 -11.93 -19.42 -2.38
CA SER A 276 -13.20 -19.47 -3.10
C SER A 276 -12.99 -19.45 -4.62
N ASP A 277 -13.97 -19.91 -5.40
CA ASP A 277 -13.88 -19.91 -6.87
C ASP A 277 -13.68 -18.50 -7.45
N GLU A 278 -14.29 -17.49 -6.82
CA GLU A 278 -14.11 -16.07 -7.15
C GLU A 278 -12.66 -15.64 -6.92
N ALA A 279 -12.10 -15.93 -5.73
CA ALA A 279 -10.71 -15.60 -5.42
C ALA A 279 -9.70 -16.34 -6.30
N ARG A 280 -9.96 -17.62 -6.65
CA ARG A 280 -9.12 -18.37 -7.60
C ARG A 280 -9.12 -17.74 -8.99
N THR A 281 -10.27 -17.24 -9.43
CA THR A 281 -10.39 -16.56 -10.72
C THR A 281 -9.63 -15.24 -10.71
N ARG A 282 -9.80 -14.42 -9.66
CA ARG A 282 -9.02 -13.18 -9.48
C ARG A 282 -7.52 -13.45 -9.42
N LEU A 283 -7.07 -14.46 -8.68
CA LEU A 283 -5.65 -14.81 -8.56
C LEU A 283 -5.02 -15.13 -9.91
N ARG A 284 -5.74 -15.87 -10.75
CA ARG A 284 -5.31 -16.18 -12.12
C ARG A 284 -5.18 -14.91 -12.95
N THR A 285 -6.18 -14.03 -12.90
CA THR A 285 -6.16 -12.73 -13.61
C THR A 285 -4.98 -11.88 -13.18
N VAL A 286 -4.71 -11.77 -11.88
CA VAL A 286 -3.57 -11.03 -11.32
C VAL A 286 -2.24 -11.64 -11.78
N ALA A 287 -2.09 -12.96 -11.68
CA ALA A 287 -0.88 -13.66 -12.11
C ALA A 287 -0.64 -13.53 -13.63
N ASP A 288 -1.70 -13.50 -14.44
CA ASP A 288 -1.59 -13.36 -15.90
C ASP A 288 -1.26 -11.93 -16.32
N GLN A 289 -1.98 -10.95 -15.78
CA GLN A 289 -1.84 -9.53 -16.17
C GLN A 289 -0.63 -8.88 -15.51
N GLU A 290 -0.61 -8.77 -14.18
CA GLU A 290 0.52 -8.17 -13.47
C GLU A 290 1.75 -9.05 -13.59
N GLY A 291 1.59 -10.36 -13.40
CA GLY A 291 2.70 -11.28 -13.56
C GLY A 291 3.25 -11.30 -14.98
N GLY A 292 2.41 -11.13 -16.01
CA GLY A 292 2.86 -11.03 -17.40
C GLY A 292 3.71 -9.79 -17.70
N LYS A 293 3.44 -8.69 -16.99
CA LYS A 293 4.24 -7.46 -17.09
C LYS A 293 5.60 -7.62 -16.39
N GLN A 294 5.62 -8.26 -15.21
CA GLN A 294 6.74 -8.20 -14.26
C GLN A 294 7.62 -9.46 -14.18
N LEU A 295 7.03 -10.65 -14.33
CA LEU A 295 7.72 -11.93 -14.13
C LEU A 295 8.48 -12.37 -15.38
N ARG A 296 9.43 -11.53 -15.81
CA ARG A 296 10.29 -11.77 -16.98
C ARG A 296 11.57 -12.52 -16.66
N THR A 297 11.89 -12.67 -15.38
CA THR A 297 13.10 -13.37 -14.93
C THR A 297 12.80 -14.29 -13.74
N PRO A 298 13.55 -15.38 -13.56
CA PRO A 298 13.46 -16.24 -12.38
C PRO A 298 13.66 -15.48 -11.05
N ARG A 299 14.50 -14.45 -11.07
CA ARG A 299 14.72 -13.58 -9.91
C ARG A 299 13.49 -12.77 -9.55
N ALA A 300 12.75 -12.27 -10.54
CA ALA A 300 11.49 -11.55 -10.31
C ALA A 300 10.45 -12.46 -9.65
N VAL A 301 10.33 -13.72 -10.12
CA VAL A 301 9.45 -14.72 -9.51
C VAL A 301 9.81 -14.96 -8.05
N ASN A 302 11.08 -15.26 -7.75
CA ASN A 302 11.51 -15.49 -6.38
C ASN A 302 11.28 -14.28 -5.47
N ARG A 303 11.59 -13.06 -5.93
CA ARG A 303 11.39 -11.83 -5.13
C ARG A 303 9.91 -11.64 -4.78
N ALA A 304 9.01 -11.79 -5.75
CA ALA A 304 7.58 -11.67 -5.52
C ALA A 304 7.08 -12.74 -4.53
N LEU A 305 7.51 -14.00 -4.69
CA LEU A 305 7.17 -15.09 -3.77
C LEU A 305 7.69 -14.86 -2.36
N ASP A 306 8.94 -14.40 -2.22
CA ASP A 306 9.54 -14.15 -0.91
C ASP A 306 8.83 -12.99 -0.18
N ALA A 307 8.42 -11.94 -0.91
CA ALA A 307 7.59 -10.87 -0.35
C ALA A 307 6.23 -11.40 0.14
N VAL A 308 5.55 -12.22 -0.65
CA VAL A 308 4.28 -12.86 -0.26
C VAL A 308 4.47 -13.79 0.94
N ARG A 309 5.51 -14.63 0.95
CA ARG A 309 5.81 -15.55 2.07
C ARG A 309 6.10 -14.81 3.37
N LEU A 310 6.76 -13.66 3.30
CA LEU A 310 7.06 -12.83 4.47
C LEU A 310 5.80 -12.16 5.02
N LEU A 311 4.94 -11.62 4.14
CA LEU A 311 3.80 -10.78 4.54
C LEU A 311 2.53 -11.58 4.79
N TRP A 312 2.36 -12.74 4.17
CA TRP A 312 1.10 -13.49 4.26
C TRP A 312 0.76 -13.99 5.68
N PRO A 313 1.69 -14.53 6.50
CA PRO A 313 1.34 -15.06 7.82
C PRO A 313 0.61 -14.07 8.74
N PRO A 314 1.11 -12.84 9.01
CA PRO A 314 0.39 -11.89 9.86
C PRO A 314 -0.92 -11.40 9.22
N LEU A 315 -0.99 -11.28 7.89
CA LEU A 315 -2.21 -10.85 7.20
C LEU A 315 -3.30 -11.93 7.21
N ARG A 316 -2.89 -13.20 7.16
CA ARG A 316 -3.79 -14.35 7.26
C ARG A 316 -4.42 -14.47 8.64
N GLU A 317 -3.70 -14.14 9.72
CA GLU A 317 -4.25 -14.11 11.08
C GLU A 317 -5.39 -13.08 11.21
N VAL A 318 -5.25 -11.94 10.52
CA VAL A 318 -6.30 -10.91 10.41
C VAL A 318 -7.39 -11.31 9.40
N GLY A 319 -7.20 -12.37 8.62
CA GLY A 319 -8.16 -12.89 7.64
C GLY A 319 -8.28 -12.06 6.37
N LEU A 320 -7.21 -11.38 5.95
CA LEU A 320 -7.21 -10.56 4.74
C LEU A 320 -7.25 -11.38 3.44
N ASP A 321 -7.62 -10.72 2.35
CA ASP A 321 -7.65 -11.29 1.01
C ASP A 321 -6.24 -11.55 0.46
N PHE A 322 -5.94 -12.81 0.17
CA PHE A 322 -4.64 -13.23 -0.36
C PHE A 322 -4.33 -12.62 -1.73
N VAL A 323 -5.34 -12.45 -2.57
CA VAL A 323 -5.16 -12.01 -3.95
C VAL A 323 -4.78 -10.53 -4.00
N ASP A 324 -5.38 -9.71 -3.14
CA ASP A 324 -5.04 -8.30 -3.00
C ASP A 324 -3.58 -8.12 -2.52
N LEU A 325 -3.09 -8.99 -1.62
CA LEU A 325 -1.68 -9.00 -1.24
C LEU A 325 -0.77 -9.31 -2.44
N VAL A 326 -1.09 -10.36 -3.22
CA VAL A 326 -0.30 -10.76 -4.39
C VAL A 326 -0.26 -9.62 -5.42
N TRP A 327 -1.41 -9.05 -5.74
CA TRP A 327 -1.52 -7.93 -6.68
C TRP A 327 -0.66 -6.74 -6.23
N LEU A 328 -0.79 -6.36 -4.96
CA LEU A 328 -0.05 -5.22 -4.41
C LEU A 328 1.46 -5.46 -4.39
N GLN A 329 1.93 -6.69 -4.09
CA GLN A 329 3.36 -7.00 -4.16
C GLN A 329 3.92 -6.98 -5.59
N LEU A 330 3.14 -7.46 -6.57
CA LEU A 330 3.54 -7.38 -7.98
C LEU A 330 3.65 -5.93 -8.45
N ILE A 331 2.72 -5.06 -8.04
CA ILE A 331 2.80 -3.62 -8.32
C ILE A 331 4.00 -2.97 -7.62
N LYS A 332 4.25 -3.31 -6.35
CA LYS A 332 5.36 -2.74 -5.59
C LYS A 332 6.72 -3.04 -6.23
N ASP A 333 6.92 -4.28 -6.67
CA ASP A 333 8.16 -4.70 -7.32
C ASP A 333 8.34 -4.04 -8.71
N ALA A 334 7.23 -3.79 -9.40
CA ALA A 334 7.20 -3.13 -10.71
C ALA A 334 7.44 -1.62 -10.65
N ASN A 335 6.68 -0.97 -9.76
CA ASN A 335 6.44 0.46 -9.78
C ASN A 335 6.11 0.94 -8.36
N PRO A 336 7.15 1.27 -7.56
CA PRO A 336 6.97 1.79 -6.22
C PRO A 336 6.17 3.09 -6.15
N ARG A 337 6.15 3.90 -7.23
CA ARG A 337 5.36 5.14 -7.29
C ARG A 337 3.86 4.82 -7.37
N LEU A 338 3.48 3.90 -8.25
CA LEU A 338 2.10 3.43 -8.34
C LEU A 338 1.63 2.76 -7.04
N TYR A 339 2.48 1.98 -6.38
CA TYR A 339 2.18 1.44 -5.05
C TYR A 339 1.84 2.54 -4.03
N ARG A 340 2.63 3.63 -3.99
CA ARG A 340 2.38 4.76 -3.07
C ARG A 340 1.13 5.53 -3.43
N TRP A 341 0.85 5.70 -4.72
CA TRP A 341 -0.38 6.30 -5.18
C TRP A 341 -1.60 5.47 -4.74
N ILE A 342 -1.54 4.13 -4.87
CA ILE A 342 -2.61 3.24 -4.40
C ILE A 342 -2.83 3.36 -2.89
N GLU A 343 -1.75 3.44 -2.10
CA GLU A 343 -1.83 3.63 -0.65
C GLU A 343 -2.57 4.94 -0.28
N GLU A 344 -2.20 6.04 -0.92
CA GLU A 344 -2.83 7.35 -0.74
C GLU A 344 -4.29 7.35 -1.19
N TYR A 345 -4.57 6.75 -2.36
CA TYR A 345 -5.92 6.62 -2.91
C TYR A 345 -6.84 5.84 -1.95
N CYS A 346 -6.40 4.68 -1.47
CA CYS A 346 -7.17 3.87 -0.52
C CYS A 346 -7.43 4.63 0.79
N ALA A 347 -6.45 5.40 1.28
CA ALA A 347 -6.61 6.23 2.47
C ALA A 347 -7.70 7.29 2.28
N THR A 348 -7.64 8.05 1.19
CA THR A 348 -8.63 9.09 0.85
C THR A 348 -10.01 8.49 0.61
N ALA A 349 -10.09 7.39 -0.14
CA ALA A 349 -11.36 6.69 -0.40
C ALA A 349 -12.00 6.18 0.89
N ALA A 350 -11.20 5.70 1.85
CA ALA A 350 -11.71 5.29 3.15
C ALA A 350 -12.34 6.46 3.92
N GLU A 351 -11.76 7.67 3.87
CA GLU A 351 -12.32 8.88 4.49
C GLU A 351 -13.67 9.26 3.89
N ILE A 352 -13.79 9.18 2.56
CA ILE A 352 -15.04 9.48 1.85
C ILE A 352 -16.09 8.43 2.20
N ALA A 353 -15.71 7.15 2.24
CA ALA A 353 -16.63 6.05 2.53
C ALA A 353 -17.29 6.19 3.92
N ILE A 354 -16.55 6.69 4.92
CA ILE A 354 -17.07 6.93 6.28
C ILE A 354 -17.69 8.33 6.43
N GLY A 355 -17.73 9.13 5.36
CA GLY A 355 -18.29 10.48 5.37
C GLY A 355 -17.47 11.51 6.16
N ALA A 356 -16.21 11.21 6.48
CA ALA A 356 -15.30 12.10 7.19
C ALA A 356 -14.59 13.09 6.25
N GLY A 357 -14.59 12.82 4.94
CA GLY A 357 -14.00 13.67 3.92
C GLY A 357 -14.92 13.88 2.71
N ARG A 358 -14.68 14.99 2.00
CA ARG A 358 -15.19 15.23 0.64
C ARG A 358 -13.99 15.59 -0.22
N VAL A 359 -14.07 15.23 -1.49
CA VAL A 359 -13.08 15.58 -2.51
C VAL A 359 -13.83 16.37 -3.57
N ASP A 360 -13.34 17.56 -3.90
CA ASP A 360 -13.91 18.38 -4.96
C ASP A 360 -13.42 17.92 -6.35
N GLU A 361 -13.88 18.58 -7.41
CA GLU A 361 -13.49 18.19 -8.78
C GLU A 361 -12.02 18.52 -9.11
N GLU A 362 -11.42 19.52 -8.44
CA GLU A 362 -10.04 19.91 -8.65
C GLU A 362 -9.10 18.84 -8.08
N ASP A 363 -9.33 18.44 -6.82
CA ASP A 363 -8.60 17.37 -6.15
C ASP A 363 -8.75 16.02 -6.87
N ARG A 364 -9.95 15.71 -7.41
CA ARG A 364 -10.17 14.51 -8.25
C ARG A 364 -9.29 14.53 -9.49
N THR A 365 -9.21 15.69 -10.15
CA THR A 365 -8.44 15.87 -11.37
C THR A 365 -6.94 15.71 -11.09
N ASP A 366 -6.45 16.32 -10.02
CA ASP A 366 -5.05 16.23 -9.60
C ASP A 366 -4.64 14.80 -9.23
N MET A 367 -5.51 14.08 -8.51
CA MET A 367 -5.27 12.68 -8.15
C MET A 367 -5.19 11.78 -9.40
N LEU A 368 -6.05 12.01 -10.41
CA LEU A 368 -6.01 11.28 -11.68
C LEU A 368 -4.73 11.61 -12.48
N GLN A 369 -4.30 12.87 -12.51
CA GLN A 369 -3.04 13.24 -13.18
C GLN A 369 -1.83 12.60 -12.49
N SER A 370 -1.84 12.53 -11.15
CA SER A 370 -0.82 11.84 -10.36
C SER A 370 -0.76 10.34 -10.68
N LEU A 371 -1.91 9.67 -10.86
CA LEU A 371 -1.98 8.27 -11.30
C LEU A 371 -1.29 8.08 -12.65
N LEU A 372 -1.65 8.91 -13.63
CA LEU A 372 -1.11 8.84 -14.98
C LEU A 372 0.40 9.12 -15.01
N ALA A 373 0.87 10.04 -14.19
CA ALA A 373 2.30 10.36 -14.06
C ALA A 373 3.11 9.23 -13.40
N CYS A 374 2.45 8.27 -12.72
CA CYS A 374 3.13 7.11 -12.16
C CYS A 374 3.53 6.08 -13.22
N VAL A 375 2.95 6.11 -14.42
CA VAL A 375 3.09 5.04 -15.44
C VAL A 375 3.47 5.61 -16.81
N GLU A 376 4.00 4.76 -17.68
CA GLU A 376 4.33 5.16 -19.06
C GLU A 376 3.06 5.47 -19.88
N PRO A 377 3.14 6.35 -20.90
CA PRO A 377 2.03 6.60 -21.81
C PRO A 377 1.49 5.29 -22.42
N GLY A 378 0.17 5.15 -22.43
CA GLY A 378 -0.52 3.96 -22.95
C GLY A 378 -0.56 2.76 -21.99
N TYR A 379 -0.05 2.89 -20.75
CA TYR A 379 -0.08 1.81 -19.76
C TYR A 379 -1.49 1.25 -19.48
N PHE A 380 -2.50 2.10 -19.57
CA PHE A 380 -3.90 1.75 -19.39
C PHE A 380 -4.62 1.54 -20.74
N ASP A 381 -4.00 1.42 -21.90
CA ASP A 381 -4.75 1.34 -23.18
C ASP A 381 -5.64 0.09 -23.30
N ASP A 382 -5.28 -1.00 -22.62
CA ASP A 382 -6.07 -2.22 -22.54
C ASP A 382 -7.27 -2.04 -21.60
N ILE A 383 -8.47 -2.15 -22.15
CA ILE A 383 -9.73 -1.98 -21.42
C ILE A 383 -9.97 -3.06 -20.36
N HIS A 384 -9.53 -4.30 -20.62
CA HIS A 384 -9.63 -5.38 -19.64
C HIS A 384 -8.68 -5.13 -18.48
N TYR A 385 -7.49 -4.60 -18.76
CA TYR A 385 -6.57 -4.21 -17.71
C TYR A 385 -7.12 -3.04 -16.88
N ARG A 386 -7.72 -2.02 -17.50
CA ARG A 386 -8.39 -0.91 -16.78
C ARG A 386 -9.43 -1.45 -15.81
N TYR A 387 -10.29 -2.35 -16.28
CA TYR A 387 -11.34 -2.96 -15.46
C TYR A 387 -10.76 -3.71 -14.25
N ASN A 388 -9.78 -4.59 -14.48
CA ASN A 388 -9.20 -5.38 -13.39
C ASN A 388 -8.41 -4.54 -12.38
N PHE A 389 -7.76 -3.46 -12.84
CA PHE A 389 -7.10 -2.48 -11.97
C PHE A 389 -8.13 -1.74 -11.11
N ALA A 390 -9.20 -1.25 -11.73
CA ALA A 390 -10.32 -0.59 -11.05
C ALA A 390 -11.00 -1.51 -10.02
N GLU A 391 -11.18 -2.79 -10.33
CA GLU A 391 -11.82 -3.77 -9.45
C GLU A 391 -11.08 -4.02 -8.11
N GLN A 392 -9.80 -3.65 -8.01
CA GLN A 392 -9.04 -3.76 -6.75
C GLN A 392 -9.23 -2.54 -5.83
N LEU A 393 -9.78 -1.44 -6.35
CA LEU A 393 -9.80 -0.14 -5.68
C LEU A 393 -11.24 0.35 -5.41
N PRO A 394 -11.49 1.01 -4.26
CA PRO A 394 -12.82 1.47 -3.90
C PRO A 394 -13.22 2.75 -4.67
N GLY A 395 -14.35 2.72 -5.38
CA GLY A 395 -14.90 3.90 -6.06
C GLY A 395 -14.06 4.39 -7.25
N LEU A 396 -13.30 3.47 -7.88
CA LEU A 396 -12.61 3.74 -9.14
C LEU A 396 -13.40 3.12 -10.28
N ASP A 397 -14.05 3.94 -11.11
CA ASP A 397 -14.83 3.47 -12.27
C ASP A 397 -14.07 3.69 -13.58
N VAL A 398 -14.24 2.76 -14.52
CA VAL A 398 -13.67 2.86 -15.87
C VAL A 398 -14.64 3.62 -16.77
N ASN A 399 -14.13 4.64 -17.47
CA ASN A 399 -14.90 5.33 -18.49
C ASN A 399 -14.68 4.66 -19.85
N TYR A 400 -15.79 4.33 -20.52
CA TYR A 400 -15.79 3.62 -21.81
C TYR A 400 -15.92 4.57 -23.01
N ALA A 401 -16.35 5.81 -22.79
CA ALA A 401 -16.49 6.83 -23.83
C ALA A 401 -15.11 7.39 -24.22
N LYS A 402 -14.90 7.67 -25.51
CA LYS A 402 -13.62 8.20 -26.02
C LYS A 402 -13.33 9.65 -25.58
N ASP A 403 -14.38 10.39 -25.22
CA ASP A 403 -14.31 11.81 -24.90
C ASP A 403 -14.28 12.08 -23.38
N GLU A 404 -14.41 11.03 -22.57
CA GLU A 404 -14.30 11.09 -21.11
C GLU A 404 -12.91 10.56 -20.70
N GLY A 405 -12.29 11.13 -19.68
CA GLY A 405 -10.96 10.69 -19.18
C GLY A 405 -10.98 9.21 -18.79
N ILE A 406 -9.83 8.52 -18.64
CA ILE A 406 -9.81 7.05 -18.55
C ILE A 406 -10.49 6.43 -17.30
N PHE A 407 -10.59 7.18 -16.21
CA PHE A 407 -11.19 6.75 -14.96
C PHE A 407 -12.02 7.88 -14.35
N THR A 408 -13.05 7.50 -13.60
CA THR A 408 -13.74 8.40 -12.65
C THR A 408 -13.37 7.97 -11.24
N LEU A 409 -12.82 8.90 -10.46
CA LEU A 409 -12.30 8.64 -9.11
C LEU A 409 -13.32 9.00 -8.03
N PHE A 410 -13.32 8.23 -6.94
CA PHE A 410 -14.17 8.42 -5.78
C PHE A 410 -15.66 8.48 -6.14
N THR A 411 -16.07 7.66 -7.10
CA THR A 411 -17.48 7.46 -7.41
C THR A 411 -18.19 6.90 -6.18
N ARG A 412 -19.50 7.11 -6.11
CA ARG A 412 -20.28 6.78 -4.92
C ARG A 412 -20.24 5.27 -4.68
N PHE A 413 -19.34 4.87 -3.79
CA PHE A 413 -19.20 3.50 -3.32
C PHE A 413 -20.48 3.10 -2.59
N THR A 414 -21.29 2.24 -3.22
CA THR A 414 -22.61 1.89 -2.70
C THR A 414 -22.46 1.21 -1.34
N GLY A 415 -23.49 1.30 -0.49
CA GLY A 415 -23.47 0.62 0.82
C GLY A 415 -23.18 -0.88 0.67
N ARG A 416 -23.73 -1.50 -0.38
CA ARG A 416 -23.55 -2.92 -0.69
C ARG A 416 -22.11 -3.29 -1.04
N GLU A 417 -21.46 -2.53 -1.91
CA GLU A 417 -20.06 -2.78 -2.29
C GLU A 417 -19.13 -2.62 -1.10
N ARG A 418 -19.40 -1.62 -0.25
CA ARG A 418 -18.68 -1.40 1.00
C ARG A 418 -18.83 -2.57 1.96
N ASP A 419 -20.07 -3.02 2.19
CA ASP A 419 -20.35 -4.13 3.10
C ASP A 419 -19.67 -5.41 2.61
N ARG A 420 -19.73 -5.70 1.29
CA ARG A 420 -19.02 -6.83 0.68
C ARG A 420 -17.51 -6.72 0.84
N ALA A 421 -16.93 -5.54 0.64
CA ALA A 421 -15.50 -5.30 0.81
C ALA A 421 -15.06 -5.47 2.27
N ILE A 422 -15.84 -4.99 3.23
CA ILE A 422 -15.61 -5.19 4.68
C ILE A 422 -15.71 -6.68 5.03
N ALA A 423 -16.74 -7.37 4.56
CA ALA A 423 -16.95 -8.79 4.85
C ALA A 423 -15.82 -9.67 4.27
N SER A 424 -15.37 -9.36 3.06
CA SER A 424 -14.25 -10.05 2.40
C SER A 424 -12.87 -9.56 2.82
N ARG A 425 -12.79 -8.53 3.69
CA ARG A 425 -11.53 -7.93 4.20
C ARG A 425 -10.53 -7.57 3.08
N ARG A 426 -11.06 -7.15 1.93
CA ARG A 426 -10.30 -6.76 0.75
C ARG A 426 -9.57 -5.43 0.93
N LEU A 427 -8.61 -5.16 0.05
CA LEU A 427 -7.89 -3.88 -0.02
C LEU A 427 -8.85 -2.69 -0.14
N MET A 428 -9.96 -2.87 -0.86
CA MET A 428 -10.97 -1.82 -1.02
C MET A 428 -11.83 -1.58 0.24
N SER A 429 -11.62 -2.35 1.31
CA SER A 429 -12.32 -2.16 2.58
C SER A 429 -11.80 -0.92 3.32
N PRO A 430 -12.67 0.04 3.69
CA PRO A 430 -12.26 1.20 4.48
C PRO A 430 -11.73 0.82 5.88
N ASP A 431 -12.07 -0.37 6.37
CA ASP A 431 -11.68 -0.88 7.69
C ASP A 431 -10.37 -1.70 7.65
N HIS A 432 -9.99 -2.24 6.49
CA HIS A 432 -8.88 -3.21 6.39
C HIS A 432 -7.74 -2.77 5.47
N TYR A 433 -7.92 -1.80 4.56
CA TYR A 433 -6.92 -1.42 3.55
C TYR A 433 -5.53 -1.20 4.16
N ARG A 434 -5.46 -0.55 5.34
CA ARG A 434 -4.19 -0.16 5.96
C ARG A 434 -3.34 -1.35 6.40
N TYR A 435 -3.94 -2.51 6.68
CA TYR A 435 -3.15 -3.69 7.02
C TYR A 435 -2.23 -4.11 5.88
N TYR A 436 -2.65 -3.96 4.61
CA TYR A 436 -1.82 -4.29 3.44
C TYR A 436 -0.56 -3.42 3.33
N PHE A 437 -0.57 -2.22 3.93
CA PHE A 437 0.53 -1.25 3.85
C PHE A 437 1.36 -1.16 5.14
N ALA A 438 0.69 -1.20 6.30
CA ALA A 438 1.27 -0.90 7.60
C ALA A 438 1.12 -2.03 8.64
N LEU A 439 0.51 -3.17 8.27
CA LEU A 439 0.21 -4.29 9.18
C LEU A 439 -0.62 -3.87 10.40
N SER A 440 -1.36 -2.76 10.30
CA SER A 440 -2.21 -2.22 11.36
C SER A 440 -3.55 -1.76 10.80
N ASN A 441 -4.58 -1.74 11.65
CA ASN A 441 -5.85 -1.11 11.29
C ASN A 441 -5.69 0.41 11.12
N PRO A 442 -6.54 1.04 10.29
CA PRO A 442 -6.72 2.49 10.31
C PRO A 442 -7.10 2.99 11.71
N SER A 443 -6.65 4.19 12.07
CA SER A 443 -7.00 4.81 13.36
C SER A 443 -8.49 5.04 13.54
N HIS A 444 -9.25 5.06 12.43
CA HIS A 444 -10.70 5.14 12.44
C HIS A 444 -11.39 3.77 12.52
N ALA A 445 -10.81 2.66 12.05
CA ALA A 445 -11.59 1.43 11.83
C ALA A 445 -12.28 0.88 13.09
N LEU A 446 -13.59 0.62 12.99
CA LEU A 446 -14.36 -0.11 14.01
C LEU A 446 -13.97 -1.59 13.92
N LEU A 447 -13.36 -2.13 14.99
CA LEU A 447 -12.94 -3.53 14.98
C LEU A 447 -14.18 -4.45 14.96
N GLN A 448 -14.05 -5.64 14.35
CA GLN A 448 -15.13 -6.63 14.38
C GLN A 448 -15.53 -6.99 15.82
N ALA A 449 -14.56 -7.06 16.74
CA ALA A 449 -14.84 -7.26 18.16
C ALA A 449 -15.69 -6.15 18.79
N ASP A 450 -15.51 -4.89 18.34
CA ASP A 450 -16.34 -3.76 18.80
C ASP A 450 -17.79 -3.92 18.30
N TYR A 451 -17.96 -4.39 17.06
CA TYR A 451 -19.25 -4.66 16.44
C TYR A 451 -19.98 -5.84 17.10
N ASP A 452 -19.28 -6.94 17.35
CA ASP A 452 -19.81 -8.12 18.01
C ASP A 452 -20.21 -7.80 19.46
N ARG A 453 -19.37 -7.03 20.17
CA ARG A 453 -19.68 -6.51 21.51
C ARG A 453 -20.94 -5.65 21.51
N PHE A 454 -21.11 -4.82 20.47
CA PHE A 454 -22.32 -4.00 20.34
C PHE A 454 -23.57 -4.85 20.18
N TRP A 455 -23.58 -5.82 19.27
CA TRP A 455 -24.74 -6.69 19.10
C TRP A 455 -25.02 -7.59 20.29
N ALA A 456 -23.99 -8.03 21.02
CA ALA A 456 -24.19 -8.73 22.29
C ALA A 456 -24.88 -7.84 23.34
N ALA A 457 -24.54 -6.55 23.39
CA ALA A 457 -25.23 -5.58 24.24
C ALA A 457 -26.69 -5.36 23.80
N VAL A 458 -26.93 -5.21 22.49
CA VAL A 458 -28.28 -5.08 21.90
C VAL A 458 -29.13 -6.30 22.22
N ALA A 459 -28.60 -7.51 22.10
CA ALA A 459 -29.32 -8.73 22.45
C ALA A 459 -29.65 -8.81 23.95
N SER A 460 -28.83 -8.20 24.81
CA SER A 460 -28.98 -8.24 26.27
C SER A 460 -29.96 -7.20 26.82
N GLY A 461 -30.21 -6.10 26.11
CA GLY A 461 -31.20 -5.09 26.49
C GLY A 461 -30.80 -3.64 26.20
N SER A 462 -31.77 -2.73 26.34
CA SER A 462 -31.60 -1.31 26.02
C SER A 462 -30.62 -0.58 26.93
N ASN A 463 -30.56 -0.92 28.23
CA ASN A 463 -29.67 -0.24 29.19
C ASN A 463 -28.19 -0.46 28.88
N GLY A 464 -27.80 -1.71 28.61
CA GLY A 464 -26.42 -2.04 28.23
C GLY A 464 -26.04 -1.43 26.88
N THR A 465 -26.99 -1.43 25.94
CA THR A 465 -26.84 -0.79 24.63
C THR A 465 -26.61 0.71 24.74
N ALA A 466 -27.42 1.41 25.55
CA ALA A 466 -27.29 2.85 25.78
C ALA A 466 -25.92 3.19 26.37
N ALA A 467 -25.49 2.47 27.41
CA ALA A 467 -24.18 2.67 28.02
C ALA A 467 -23.04 2.49 27.00
N LEU A 468 -23.15 1.49 26.12
CA LEU A 468 -22.14 1.22 25.11
C LEU A 468 -22.13 2.25 23.97
N ILE A 469 -23.29 2.75 23.54
CA ILE A 469 -23.39 3.87 22.59
C ILE A 469 -22.62 5.08 23.14
N LEU A 470 -22.83 5.40 24.43
CA LEU A 470 -22.16 6.51 25.08
C LEU A 470 -20.64 6.28 25.22
N GLU A 471 -20.23 5.07 25.59
CA GLU A 471 -18.81 4.67 25.63
C GLU A 471 -18.15 4.86 24.27
N TYR A 472 -18.78 4.35 23.21
CA TYR A 472 -18.26 4.43 21.84
C TYR A 472 -18.26 5.85 21.29
N HIS A 473 -19.23 6.69 21.70
CA HIS A 473 -19.25 8.12 21.36
C HIS A 473 -18.10 8.87 22.03
N CYS A 474 -17.81 8.57 23.31
CA CYS A 474 -16.73 9.23 24.04
C CYS A 474 -15.34 8.67 23.72
N THR A 475 -15.25 7.51 23.05
CA THR A 475 -13.97 6.93 22.63
C THR A 475 -13.41 7.75 21.47
N SER A 476 -12.45 8.63 21.78
CA SER A 476 -11.77 9.47 20.79
C SER A 476 -11.06 8.59 19.78
N THR A 477 -11.41 8.76 18.50
CA THR A 477 -10.44 8.56 17.43
C THR A 477 -9.66 9.88 17.27
N ASN A 478 -8.54 9.94 16.54
CA ASN A 478 -7.82 11.20 16.26
C ASN A 478 -8.63 12.16 15.32
N ARG A 479 -9.96 12.10 15.34
CA ARG A 479 -10.86 12.71 14.37
C ARG A 479 -12.16 13.21 15.02
N PRO A 480 -12.92 14.07 14.31
CA PRO A 480 -14.22 14.56 14.77
C PRO A 480 -15.29 13.46 15.00
N MET A 481 -15.12 12.24 14.47
CA MET A 481 -16.05 11.12 14.62
C MET A 481 -15.59 10.12 15.70
N GLY A 482 -16.53 9.58 16.48
CA GLY A 482 -16.31 8.50 17.44
C GLY A 482 -16.68 7.13 16.87
N LYS A 483 -16.43 6.08 17.64
CA LYS A 483 -16.80 4.70 17.26
C LYS A 483 -18.31 4.53 17.05
N ALA A 484 -19.14 5.30 17.78
CA ALA A 484 -20.59 5.23 17.65
C ALA A 484 -21.08 5.74 16.29
N ASP A 485 -20.46 6.80 15.75
CA ASP A 485 -20.79 7.34 14.44
C ASP A 485 -20.58 6.30 13.34
N MET A 486 -19.43 5.61 13.39
CA MET A 486 -19.07 4.56 12.43
C MET A 486 -19.94 3.32 12.55
N LEU A 487 -20.27 2.95 13.78
CA LEU A 487 -21.18 1.84 14.05
C LEU A 487 -22.56 2.10 13.43
N PHE A 488 -23.12 3.31 13.59
CA PHE A 488 -24.44 3.62 13.03
C PHE A 488 -24.45 3.62 11.51
N ASP A 489 -23.39 4.11 10.87
CA ASP A 489 -23.24 4.00 9.42
C ASP A 489 -23.20 2.56 8.93
N ARG A 490 -22.53 1.68 9.68
CA ARG A 490 -22.47 0.25 9.37
C ARG A 490 -23.82 -0.45 9.57
N ILE A 491 -24.63 -0.03 10.54
CA ILE A 491 -25.98 -0.59 10.76
C ILE A 491 -26.97 -0.12 9.67
N GLY A 492 -26.84 1.15 9.24
CA GLY A 492 -27.69 1.78 8.24
C GLY A 492 -27.41 1.37 6.79
N GLY A 493 -26.32 0.63 6.55
CA GLY A 493 -25.95 0.08 5.24
C GLY A 493 -27.01 -0.85 4.63
N ALA A 494 -26.97 -0.96 3.29
CA ALA A 494 -27.95 -1.63 2.45
C ALA A 494 -28.04 -3.16 2.69
N GLU A 495 -27.01 -3.77 3.29
CA GLU A 495 -27.02 -5.18 3.72
C GLU A 495 -26.74 -5.32 5.23
N GLY A 496 -27.03 -4.30 6.04
CA GLY A 496 -26.94 -4.42 7.49
C GLY A 496 -27.86 -5.56 7.97
N ARG A 497 -27.30 -6.47 8.79
CA ARG A 497 -27.95 -7.65 9.42
C ARG A 497 -29.47 -7.47 9.59
N ASP A 498 -30.22 -8.50 9.18
CA ASP A 498 -31.66 -8.58 9.49
C ASP A 498 -31.86 -8.43 11.00
N LEU A 499 -32.45 -7.30 11.39
CA LEU A 499 -32.75 -6.98 12.77
C LEU A 499 -33.92 -7.85 13.21
N VAL A 500 -33.70 -8.69 14.22
CA VAL A 500 -34.85 -9.33 14.88
C VAL A 500 -35.61 -8.28 15.69
N PRO A 501 -36.96 -8.39 15.82
CA PRO A 501 -37.78 -7.36 16.44
C PRO A 501 -37.34 -6.94 17.86
N ALA A 502 -36.78 -7.86 18.65
CA ALA A 502 -36.26 -7.56 19.99
C ALA A 502 -35.02 -6.65 19.95
N GLU A 503 -34.14 -6.82 18.97
CA GLU A 503 -32.96 -5.98 18.81
C GLU A 503 -33.34 -4.56 18.36
N ALA A 504 -34.31 -4.45 17.44
CA ALA A 504 -34.86 -3.17 17.02
C ALA A 504 -35.52 -2.41 18.18
N GLU A 505 -36.31 -3.11 19.01
CA GLU A 505 -36.91 -2.60 20.24
C GLU A 505 -35.84 -2.07 21.21
N HIS A 506 -34.84 -2.90 21.54
CA HIS A 506 -33.77 -2.49 22.46
C HIS A 506 -32.97 -1.29 21.94
N LEU A 507 -32.70 -1.23 20.63
CA LEU A 507 -31.93 -0.15 20.03
C LEU A 507 -32.72 1.17 20.01
N LEU A 508 -34.01 1.16 19.63
CA LEU A 508 -34.87 2.35 19.68
C LEU A 508 -34.98 2.93 21.11
N ILE A 509 -35.18 2.06 22.10
CA ILE A 509 -35.24 2.47 23.51
C ILE A 509 -33.87 2.96 24.00
N ALA A 510 -32.77 2.36 23.54
CA ALA A 510 -31.44 2.82 23.90
C ALA A 510 -31.16 4.24 23.36
N LEU A 511 -31.45 4.47 22.07
CA LEU A 511 -31.29 5.77 21.42
C LEU A 511 -32.11 6.85 22.12
N SER A 512 -33.38 6.56 22.44
CA SER A 512 -34.26 7.49 23.15
C SER A 512 -33.84 7.80 24.58
N ASN A 513 -32.89 7.06 25.14
CA ASN A 513 -32.37 7.28 26.49
C ASN A 513 -31.01 8.00 26.52
N VAL A 514 -30.23 7.95 25.43
CA VAL A 514 -28.80 8.34 25.49
C VAL A 514 -28.40 9.49 24.59
N LEU A 515 -29.14 9.82 23.53
CA LEU A 515 -28.65 10.76 22.53
C LEU A 515 -28.47 12.20 23.05
N ASP A 516 -29.34 12.66 23.94
CA ASP A 516 -29.14 13.97 24.58
C ASP A 516 -27.93 13.97 25.51
N GLU A 517 -27.67 12.85 26.23
CA GLU A 517 -26.47 12.72 27.05
C GLU A 517 -25.20 12.67 26.20
N ALA A 518 -25.25 11.98 25.05
CA ALA A 518 -24.16 11.92 24.10
C ALA A 518 -23.77 13.33 23.60
N TYR A 519 -24.75 14.16 23.24
CA TYR A 519 -24.50 15.55 22.87
C TYR A 519 -23.86 16.35 24.02
N ARG A 520 -24.37 16.22 25.25
CA ARG A 520 -23.80 16.93 26.41
C ARG A 520 -22.35 16.53 26.70
N LYS A 521 -21.98 15.27 26.47
CA LYS A 521 -20.59 14.80 26.65
C LYS A 521 -19.67 15.26 25.52
N ARG A 522 -20.14 15.24 24.28
CA ARG A 522 -19.41 15.69 23.11
C ARG A 522 -20.41 16.26 22.09
N PRO A 523 -20.53 17.60 22.02
CA PRO A 523 -21.46 18.27 21.12
C PRO A 523 -21.27 17.87 19.66
N PHE A 524 -22.34 17.97 18.89
CA PHE A 524 -22.42 17.54 17.49
C PHE A 524 -21.95 18.62 16.50
N ASP A 525 -21.01 19.48 16.90
CA ASP A 525 -20.63 20.73 16.22
C ASP A 525 -19.70 20.53 14.99
N ILE A 526 -20.11 19.70 14.04
CA ILE A 526 -19.37 19.47 12.79
C ILE A 526 -20.30 19.76 11.63
N GLY A 527 -20.40 21.03 11.21
CA GLY A 527 -21.36 21.48 10.20
C GLY A 527 -21.21 20.87 8.80
N TRP A 528 -20.11 20.15 8.51
CA TRP A 528 -19.85 19.52 7.21
C TRP A 528 -20.01 17.99 7.19
N VAL A 529 -20.27 17.34 8.34
CA VAL A 529 -20.45 15.88 8.47
C VAL A 529 -21.78 15.57 9.18
N PHE A 530 -22.42 14.45 8.87
CA PHE A 530 -23.59 13.99 9.63
C PHE A 530 -23.21 13.64 11.07
N SER A 531 -23.94 14.21 12.01
CA SER A 531 -23.77 13.97 13.44
C SER A 531 -24.26 12.59 13.87
N LEU A 532 -23.91 12.18 15.10
CA LEU A 532 -24.48 10.98 15.71
C LEU A 532 -26.02 11.04 15.76
N TRP A 533 -26.57 12.24 15.95
CA TRP A 533 -28.01 12.52 15.91
C TRP A 533 -28.61 12.19 14.54
N ASP A 534 -28.05 12.75 13.47
CA ASP A 534 -28.52 12.53 12.10
C ASP A 534 -28.44 11.05 11.70
N ARG A 535 -27.35 10.38 12.12
CA ARG A 535 -27.16 8.95 11.86
C ARG A 535 -28.17 8.10 12.62
N ALA A 536 -28.46 8.43 13.87
CA ALA A 536 -29.50 7.77 14.65
C ALA A 536 -30.89 7.94 14.01
N GLU A 537 -31.26 9.16 13.58
CA GLU A 537 -32.54 9.44 12.92
C GLU A 537 -32.69 8.61 11.63
N ARG A 538 -31.62 8.45 10.84
CA ARG A 538 -31.62 7.60 9.63
C ARG A 538 -31.83 6.11 9.89
N LEU A 539 -31.52 5.64 11.10
CA LEU A 539 -31.78 4.24 11.48
C LEU A 539 -33.25 4.00 11.83
N VAL A 540 -33.98 5.04 12.28
CA VAL A 540 -35.35 4.92 12.80
C VAL A 540 -36.30 4.24 11.81
N PRO A 541 -36.36 4.59 10.50
CA PRO A 541 -37.22 3.89 9.54
C PRO A 541 -36.97 2.38 9.50
N LYS A 542 -35.69 1.96 9.47
CA LYS A 542 -35.30 0.54 9.43
C LYS A 542 -35.70 -0.17 10.72
N LEU A 543 -35.46 0.45 11.87
CA LEU A 543 -35.80 -0.13 13.18
C LEU A 543 -37.31 -0.27 13.36
N LEU A 544 -38.07 0.74 12.97
CA LEU A 544 -39.54 0.73 13.03
C LEU A 544 -40.13 -0.30 12.05
N ALA A 545 -39.53 -0.50 10.89
CA ALA A 545 -39.95 -1.51 9.92
C ALA A 545 -39.71 -2.95 10.43
N SER A 546 -38.71 -3.17 11.27
CA SER A 546 -38.43 -4.49 11.89
C SER A 546 -39.34 -4.83 13.08
N LEU A 547 -40.29 -3.96 13.45
CA LEU A 547 -41.28 -4.22 14.49
C LEU A 547 -42.58 -4.78 13.88
N ASP A 548 -42.51 -5.99 13.31
CA ASP A 548 -43.57 -6.59 12.47
C ASP A 548 -44.93 -6.77 13.16
N ALA A 549 -44.96 -6.87 14.49
CA ALA A 549 -46.20 -7.01 15.26
C ALA A 549 -46.71 -5.63 15.69
N GLU A 550 -47.91 -5.26 15.23
CA GLU A 550 -48.57 -3.98 15.51
C GLU A 550 -48.60 -3.64 17.01
N GLU A 551 -48.92 -4.62 17.86
CA GLU A 551 -48.88 -4.42 19.32
C GLU A 551 -47.47 -4.15 19.86
N ARG A 552 -46.43 -4.81 19.32
CA ARG A 552 -45.04 -4.56 19.72
C ARG A 552 -44.65 -3.15 19.30
N ARG A 553 -44.92 -2.78 18.05
CA ARG A 553 -44.64 -1.44 17.53
C ARG A 553 -45.29 -0.36 18.38
N ALA A 554 -46.58 -0.49 18.68
CA ALA A 554 -47.30 0.46 19.53
C ALA A 554 -46.70 0.57 20.94
N ARG A 555 -46.34 -0.57 21.57
CA ARG A 555 -45.68 -0.57 22.91
C ARG A 555 -44.31 0.10 22.89
N VAL A 556 -43.50 -0.14 21.85
CA VAL A 556 -42.16 0.46 21.71
C VAL A 556 -42.28 1.97 21.49
N ILE A 557 -43.18 2.42 20.62
CA ILE A 557 -43.45 3.85 20.40
C ILE A 557 -43.89 4.51 21.72
N ASP A 558 -44.86 3.93 22.44
CA ASP A 558 -45.30 4.46 23.74
C ASP A 558 -44.12 4.54 24.72
N THR A 559 -43.28 3.51 24.78
CA THR A 559 -42.09 3.49 25.65
C THR A 559 -41.08 4.58 25.30
N VAL A 560 -40.75 4.72 24.01
CA VAL A 560 -39.79 5.71 23.50
C VAL A 560 -40.26 7.13 23.82
N PHE A 561 -41.50 7.46 23.47
CA PHE A 561 -42.00 8.83 23.63
C PHE A 561 -42.42 9.15 25.05
N ARG A 562 -42.90 8.17 25.84
CA ARG A 562 -43.34 8.40 27.24
C ARG A 562 -42.18 8.44 28.22
N TYR A 563 -41.18 7.55 28.07
CA TYR A 563 -40.12 7.34 29.06
C TYR A 563 -38.72 7.66 28.57
N GLY A 564 -38.52 7.92 27.27
CA GLY A 564 -37.21 8.25 26.72
C GLY A 564 -36.62 9.52 27.34
N LYS A 565 -35.42 9.41 27.92
CA LYS A 565 -34.72 10.53 28.59
C LYS A 565 -34.16 11.59 27.63
N ALA A 566 -33.94 11.23 26.36
CA ALA A 566 -33.47 12.14 25.32
C ALA A 566 -34.64 12.93 24.73
N ILE A 567 -35.20 13.85 25.54
CA ILE A 567 -36.41 14.59 25.19
C ILE A 567 -36.24 15.43 23.93
N SER A 568 -35.06 16.00 23.71
CA SER A 568 -34.80 16.81 22.51
C SER A 568 -34.77 15.91 21.26
N TRP A 569 -34.14 14.73 21.35
CA TRP A 569 -34.11 13.76 20.25
C TRP A 569 -35.50 13.24 19.87
N VAL A 570 -36.29 12.78 20.84
CA VAL A 570 -37.66 12.31 20.54
C VAL A 570 -38.56 13.45 20.04
N SER A 571 -38.32 14.69 20.50
CA SER A 571 -39.02 15.87 19.96
C SER A 571 -38.68 16.14 18.50
N SER A 572 -37.44 15.85 18.06
CA SER A 572 -37.05 15.96 16.64
C SER A 572 -37.80 14.95 15.78
N LEU A 573 -37.90 13.70 16.21
CA LEU A 573 -38.68 12.64 15.52
C LEU A 573 -40.17 12.98 15.45
N TYR A 574 -40.75 13.47 16.55
CA TYR A 574 -42.14 13.91 16.57
C TYR A 574 -42.36 15.07 15.59
N ARG A 575 -41.52 16.09 15.63
CA ARG A 575 -41.59 17.25 14.73
C ARG A 575 -41.50 16.83 13.27
N HIS A 576 -40.61 15.91 12.92
CA HIS A 576 -40.44 15.42 11.55
C HIS A 576 -41.78 15.02 10.91
N ASP A 577 -42.55 14.18 11.60
CA ASP A 577 -43.82 13.66 11.10
C ASP A 577 -44.98 14.66 11.16
N ILE A 578 -44.95 15.65 12.07
CA ILE A 578 -45.91 16.77 12.05
C ILE A 578 -45.88 17.49 10.69
N PHE A 579 -44.67 17.80 10.19
CA PHE A 579 -44.49 18.47 8.91
C PHE A 579 -44.77 17.52 7.74
N TYR A 580 -44.25 16.29 7.78
CA TYR A 580 -44.36 15.34 6.67
C TYR A 580 -45.81 14.88 6.44
N GLN A 581 -46.63 14.81 7.49
CA GLN A 581 -48.06 14.52 7.35
C GLN A 581 -48.91 15.77 7.03
N GLY A 582 -48.30 16.97 7.02
CA GLY A 582 -48.99 18.24 6.77
C GLY A 582 -49.93 18.66 7.90
N LYS A 583 -49.63 18.27 9.15
CA LYS A 583 -50.35 18.74 10.34
C LYS A 583 -49.98 20.20 10.66
N PHE A 584 -48.79 20.62 10.25
CA PHE A 584 -48.31 22.00 10.31
C PHE A 584 -47.44 22.32 9.09
N GLY A 585 -47.56 23.53 8.55
CA GLY A 585 -46.82 23.98 7.37
C GLY A 585 -47.25 23.32 6.06
N ASP A 586 -46.55 23.66 4.96
CA ASP A 586 -46.88 23.23 3.59
C ASP A 586 -45.99 22.07 3.08
N GLU A 587 -45.26 21.38 3.97
CA GLU A 587 -44.21 20.40 3.64
C GLU A 587 -44.72 18.96 3.47
N LYS A 588 -46.01 18.76 3.18
CA LYS A 588 -46.62 17.43 3.14
C LYS A 588 -45.90 16.48 2.16
N LYS A 589 -45.49 15.32 2.66
CA LYS A 589 -44.81 14.24 1.94
C LYS A 589 -45.73 13.04 1.69
N PRO A 590 -45.43 12.19 0.70
CA PRO A 590 -46.17 10.95 0.49
C PRO A 590 -46.05 10.01 1.71
N PRO A 591 -47.05 9.14 1.98
CA PRO A 591 -47.03 8.23 3.13
C PRO A 591 -45.83 7.28 3.21
N SER A 592 -45.15 7.01 2.08
CA SER A 592 -43.92 6.23 2.03
C SER A 592 -42.73 6.89 2.73
N GLU A 593 -42.80 8.19 2.99
CA GLU A 593 -41.76 8.97 3.68
C GLU A 593 -42.11 9.22 5.16
N TRP A 594 -43.27 8.77 5.65
CA TRP A 594 -43.68 8.97 7.04
C TRP A 594 -42.99 7.96 7.97
N LEU A 595 -42.60 8.39 9.16
CA LEU A 595 -42.06 7.48 10.19
C LEU A 595 -43.18 6.74 10.92
N PHE A 596 -44.28 7.45 11.20
CA PHE A 596 -45.42 6.99 11.99
C PHE A 596 -46.70 7.03 11.16
N THR A 597 -47.64 6.13 11.46
CA THR A 597 -49.00 6.27 10.91
C THR A 597 -49.69 7.50 11.51
N SER A 598 -50.79 7.96 10.91
CA SER A 598 -51.53 9.10 11.46
C SER A 598 -52.14 8.81 12.85
N GLU A 599 -52.49 7.55 13.14
CA GLU A 599 -52.97 7.13 14.46
C GLU A 599 -51.83 7.11 15.48
N GLU A 600 -50.65 6.60 15.09
CA GLU A 600 -49.45 6.64 15.92
C GLU A 600 -49.04 8.07 16.23
N LEU A 601 -49.05 8.97 15.24
CA LEU A 601 -48.72 10.38 15.43
C LEU A 601 -49.67 11.09 16.39
N GLU A 602 -50.98 10.79 16.31
CA GLU A 602 -51.97 11.34 17.24
C GLU A 602 -51.71 10.87 18.68
N ARG A 603 -51.38 9.59 18.86
CA ARG A 603 -50.99 9.03 20.15
C ARG A 603 -49.70 9.66 20.68
N ILE A 604 -48.69 9.82 19.83
CA ILE A 604 -47.41 10.49 20.17
C ILE A 604 -47.69 11.94 20.59
N SER A 605 -48.58 12.64 19.88
CA SER A 605 -48.97 14.02 20.21
C SER A 605 -49.50 14.14 21.64
N GLN A 606 -50.42 13.26 22.05
CA GLN A 606 -50.96 13.25 23.40
C GLN A 606 -49.88 13.00 24.46
N ILE A 607 -48.97 12.06 24.20
CA ILE A 607 -47.86 11.73 25.12
C ILE A 607 -46.90 12.90 25.23
N MET A 608 -46.49 13.48 24.10
CA MET A 608 -45.51 14.57 24.08
C MET A 608 -46.05 15.85 24.70
N ASN A 609 -47.30 16.22 24.43
CA ASN A 609 -47.93 17.38 25.09
C ASN A 609 -47.97 17.20 26.61
N GLN A 610 -48.38 16.03 27.11
CA GLN A 610 -48.33 15.72 28.56
C GLN A 610 -46.91 15.82 29.14
N ARG A 611 -45.90 15.36 28.39
CA ARG A 611 -44.50 15.45 28.83
C ARG A 611 -44.00 16.87 28.87
N PHE A 612 -44.33 17.69 27.87
CA PHE A 612 -43.93 19.08 27.82
C PHE A 612 -44.56 19.90 28.95
N GLU A 613 -45.84 19.66 29.25
CA GLU A 613 -46.56 20.29 30.38
C GLU A 613 -45.93 19.96 31.75
N GLN A 614 -45.23 18.83 31.87
CA GLN A 614 -44.58 18.39 33.10
C GLN A 614 -43.13 18.87 33.24
N LEU A 615 -42.57 19.53 32.23
CA LEU A 615 -41.21 20.04 32.30
C LEU A 615 -41.07 21.13 33.36
N THR A 616 -39.95 21.12 34.06
CA THR A 616 -39.49 22.29 34.83
C THR A 616 -38.76 23.28 33.94
N LEU A 617 -38.65 24.54 34.38
CA LEU A 617 -37.87 25.56 33.66
C LEU A 617 -36.41 25.14 33.47
N ASP A 618 -35.76 24.54 34.49
CA ASP A 618 -34.37 24.11 34.38
C ASP A 618 -34.19 22.96 33.38
N GLU A 619 -35.12 22.00 33.33
CA GLU A 619 -35.11 20.94 32.32
C GLU A 619 -35.30 21.51 30.91
N PHE A 620 -36.19 22.49 30.74
CA PHE A 620 -36.38 23.19 29.47
C PHE A 620 -35.10 23.92 29.05
N LEU A 621 -34.47 24.70 29.93
CA LEU A 621 -33.25 25.45 29.63
C LEU A 621 -32.04 24.54 29.35
N LEU A 622 -32.04 23.32 29.87
CA LEU A 622 -31.01 22.30 29.61
C LEU A 622 -31.29 21.46 28.34
N ALA A 623 -32.46 21.61 27.72
CA ALA A 623 -32.81 20.88 26.52
C ALA A 623 -31.97 21.34 25.32
N ILE A 624 -31.55 20.37 24.51
CA ILE A 624 -30.81 20.63 23.27
C ILE A 624 -31.77 21.29 22.30
N GLU A 625 -31.36 22.42 21.72
CA GLU A 625 -32.23 23.26 20.88
C GLU A 625 -33.59 23.55 21.54
N ALA A 626 -33.60 23.92 22.83
CA ALA A 626 -34.84 24.18 23.58
C ALA A 626 -35.86 25.08 22.87
N ARG A 627 -35.40 26.09 22.09
CA ARG A 627 -36.27 26.86 21.17
C ARG A 627 -37.04 25.96 20.20
N ARG A 628 -36.35 25.06 19.50
CA ARG A 628 -36.97 24.12 18.57
C ARG A 628 -37.97 23.21 19.29
N MET A 629 -37.64 22.72 20.48
CA MET A 629 -38.56 21.93 21.31
C MET A 629 -39.84 22.71 21.65
N LEU A 630 -39.72 23.98 22.05
CA LEU A 630 -40.87 24.84 22.33
C LEU A 630 -41.76 25.03 21.10
N PHE A 631 -41.17 25.28 19.93
CA PHE A 631 -41.94 25.37 18.69
C PHE A 631 -42.58 24.02 18.30
N THR A 632 -41.90 22.90 18.56
CA THR A 632 -42.49 21.57 18.33
C THR A 632 -43.75 21.37 19.17
N TRP A 633 -43.76 21.86 20.42
CA TRP A 633 -44.94 21.81 21.28
C TRP A 633 -46.12 22.59 20.70
N VAL A 634 -45.87 23.83 20.24
CA VAL A 634 -46.90 24.64 19.56
C VAL A 634 -47.43 23.94 18.30
N GLN A 635 -46.53 23.44 17.47
CA GLN A 635 -46.85 22.77 16.20
C GLN A 635 -47.59 21.44 16.39
N GLY A 636 -47.40 20.82 17.56
CA GLY A 636 -48.09 19.61 18.00
C GLY A 636 -49.50 19.82 18.54
N GLY A 637 -50.01 21.06 18.53
CA GLY A 637 -51.34 21.39 19.03
C GLY A 637 -51.37 21.80 20.51
N GLY A 638 -50.22 21.94 21.18
CA GLY A 638 -50.11 22.38 22.57
C GLY A 638 -49.82 23.87 22.74
N GLY A 639 -50.19 24.72 21.77
CA GLY A 639 -49.81 26.13 21.74
C GLY A 639 -50.19 26.93 22.98
N ASP A 640 -51.43 26.79 23.47
CA ASP A 640 -51.90 27.51 24.66
C ASP A 640 -51.12 27.07 25.91
N ALA A 641 -50.87 25.77 26.08
CA ALA A 641 -50.11 25.23 27.20
C ALA A 641 -48.63 25.64 27.15
N ALA A 642 -48.02 25.67 25.96
CA ALA A 642 -46.66 26.15 25.76
C ALA A 642 -46.51 27.63 26.15
N LYS A 643 -47.51 28.44 25.82
CA LYS A 643 -47.55 29.86 26.20
C LYS A 643 -47.74 30.03 27.70
N GLU A 644 -48.67 29.30 28.31
CA GLU A 644 -48.88 29.30 29.77
C GLU A 644 -47.61 28.90 30.53
N PHE A 645 -46.90 27.88 30.04
CA PHE A 645 -45.61 27.44 30.59
C PHE A 645 -44.56 28.56 30.60
N ILE A 646 -44.47 29.34 29.53
CA ILE A 646 -43.56 30.50 29.50
C ILE A 646 -44.06 31.60 30.43
N ASP A 647 -45.36 31.92 30.38
CA ASP A 647 -45.99 33.03 31.11
C ASP A 647 -45.77 32.94 32.63
N ILE A 648 -45.86 31.75 33.23
CA ILE A 648 -45.65 31.56 34.67
C ILE A 648 -44.24 31.95 35.14
N HIS A 649 -43.25 31.92 34.25
CA HIS A 649 -41.85 32.23 34.55
C HIS A 649 -41.46 33.68 34.23
N LEU A 650 -42.30 34.43 33.51
CA LEU A 650 -41.98 35.79 33.07
C LEU A 650 -41.91 36.79 34.22
N SER A 651 -42.56 36.54 35.35
CA SER A 651 -42.55 37.48 36.49
C SER A 651 -41.17 37.61 37.13
N ASN A 652 -40.32 36.58 37.05
CA ASN A 652 -38.96 36.59 37.54
C ASN A 652 -37.98 37.12 36.46
N ASN A 653 -37.17 38.12 36.80
CA ASN A 653 -36.25 38.74 35.85
C ASN A 653 -35.12 37.82 35.37
N ASP A 654 -34.60 36.94 36.23
CA ASP A 654 -33.56 35.97 35.83
C ASP A 654 -34.14 34.94 34.84
N SER A 655 -35.28 34.33 35.21
CA SER A 655 -35.98 33.36 34.36
C SER A 655 -36.37 33.97 33.00
N PHE A 656 -36.90 35.19 33.00
CA PHE A 656 -37.23 35.93 31.78
C PHE A 656 -36.02 36.08 30.84
N LEU A 657 -34.86 36.49 31.36
CA LEU A 657 -33.66 36.67 30.55
C LEU A 657 -33.12 35.33 30.03
N ARG A 658 -33.08 34.29 30.86
CA ARG A 658 -32.62 32.94 30.45
C ARG A 658 -33.51 32.33 29.37
N ILE A 659 -34.83 32.55 29.43
CA ILE A 659 -35.77 32.15 28.37
C ILE A 659 -35.44 32.88 27.06
N LEU A 660 -35.28 34.21 27.10
CA LEU A 660 -34.93 34.99 25.91
C LEU A 660 -33.58 34.59 25.31
N GLU A 661 -32.59 34.28 26.15
CA GLU A 661 -31.29 33.79 25.71
C GLU A 661 -31.42 32.49 24.88
N THR A 662 -32.32 31.62 25.31
CA THR A 662 -32.62 30.34 24.67
C THR A 662 -33.38 30.51 23.35
N LEU A 663 -34.23 31.53 23.24
CA LEU A 663 -35.03 31.82 22.04
C LEU A 663 -34.24 32.48 20.91
N ARG A 664 -32.95 32.77 21.10
CA ARG A 664 -32.07 33.29 20.05
C ARG A 664 -31.92 32.32 18.88
N SER A 665 -31.61 32.87 17.71
CA SER A 665 -31.22 32.14 16.52
C SER A 665 -29.88 32.65 16.00
N VAL A 666 -29.12 31.80 15.31
CA VAL A 666 -27.86 32.21 14.69
C VAL A 666 -28.10 32.63 13.25
N VAL A 667 -27.56 33.78 12.85
CA VAL A 667 -27.51 34.22 11.45
C VAL A 667 -26.04 34.29 11.03
N SER A 668 -25.71 33.61 9.93
CA SER A 668 -24.36 33.65 9.34
C SER A 668 -24.35 34.57 8.13
N THR A 669 -23.45 35.55 8.12
CA THR A 669 -23.21 36.48 6.99
C THR A 669 -21.73 36.45 6.61
N SER A 670 -21.34 37.19 5.56
CA SER A 670 -19.92 37.40 5.21
C SER A 670 -19.11 38.02 6.35
N ASP A 671 -19.78 38.74 7.25
CA ASP A 671 -19.15 39.55 8.30
C ASP A 671 -19.05 38.78 9.64
N GLY A 672 -19.64 37.59 9.72
CA GLY A 672 -19.55 36.71 10.90
C GLY A 672 -20.84 35.96 11.23
N GLN A 673 -20.87 35.37 12.43
CA GLN A 673 -22.05 34.75 13.02
C GLN A 673 -22.62 35.62 14.13
N PHE A 674 -23.91 35.90 14.06
CA PHE A 674 -24.64 36.81 14.94
C PHE A 674 -25.76 36.05 15.67
N TYR A 675 -25.99 36.37 16.93
CA TYR A 675 -27.02 35.72 17.75
C TYR A 675 -28.19 36.69 17.91
N VAL A 676 -29.29 36.42 17.19
CA VAL A 676 -30.37 37.37 17.02
C VAL A 676 -31.67 36.91 17.67
N ILE A 677 -32.50 37.87 18.10
CA ILE A 677 -33.90 37.67 18.46
C ILE A 677 -34.76 38.39 17.41
N LYS A 678 -35.44 37.63 16.56
CA LYS A 678 -36.41 38.14 15.59
C LYS A 678 -37.83 38.05 16.15
N ARG A 679 -38.78 38.74 15.50
CA ARG A 679 -40.21 38.65 15.83
C ARG A 679 -40.74 37.22 15.78
N SER A 680 -40.29 36.42 14.81
CA SER A 680 -40.65 35.00 14.69
C SER A 680 -40.09 34.12 15.81
N ASN A 681 -39.06 34.54 16.54
CA ASN A 681 -38.57 33.81 17.71
C ASN A 681 -39.52 33.92 18.91
N LEU A 682 -40.26 35.03 19.01
CA LEU A 682 -41.10 35.36 20.17
C LEU A 682 -42.60 35.25 19.90
N GLY A 683 -43.03 35.35 18.63
CA GLY A 683 -44.40 35.70 18.25
C GLY A 683 -45.53 34.89 18.89
N ASP A 684 -45.32 33.60 19.17
CA ASP A 684 -46.32 32.73 19.79
C ASP A 684 -46.35 32.84 21.33
N PHE A 685 -45.31 33.41 21.95
CA PHE A 685 -45.07 33.36 23.39
C PHE A 685 -45.04 34.74 24.05
N LEU A 686 -44.44 35.73 23.39
CA LEU A 686 -44.09 37.04 23.98
C LEU A 686 -44.33 38.16 22.98
N ASP A 687 -44.85 39.29 23.46
CA ASP A 687 -44.85 40.52 22.66
C ASP A 687 -43.42 41.05 22.48
N TYR A 688 -43.00 41.19 21.22
CA TYR A 688 -41.63 41.53 20.88
C TYR A 688 -41.18 42.88 21.45
N GLN A 689 -42.03 43.91 21.36
CA GLN A 689 -41.66 45.25 21.81
C GLN A 689 -41.65 45.34 23.34
N THR A 690 -42.66 44.76 23.99
CA THR A 690 -42.74 44.69 25.46
C THR A 690 -41.53 43.96 26.04
N ALA A 691 -41.11 42.84 25.44
CA ALA A 691 -39.92 42.10 25.86
C ALA A 691 -38.65 42.94 25.70
N ARG A 692 -38.46 43.60 24.55
CA ARG A 692 -37.31 44.47 24.29
C ARG A 692 -37.22 45.65 25.27
N GLU A 693 -38.33 46.34 25.52
CA GLU A 693 -38.38 47.46 26.46
C GLU A 693 -37.99 47.02 27.87
N ARG A 694 -38.51 45.87 28.32
CA ARG A 694 -38.18 45.30 29.62
C ARG A 694 -36.70 44.93 29.73
N VAL A 695 -36.12 44.30 28.70
CA VAL A 695 -34.68 44.00 28.66
C VAL A 695 -33.85 45.28 28.70
N SER A 696 -34.24 46.32 27.95
CA SER A 696 -33.57 47.63 27.97
C SER A 696 -33.58 48.28 29.36
N ALA A 697 -34.69 48.17 30.09
CA ALA A 697 -34.78 48.65 31.47
C ALA A 697 -33.83 47.86 32.40
N LEU A 698 -33.79 46.53 32.28
CA LEU A 698 -32.92 45.67 33.07
C LEU A 698 -31.42 45.90 32.80
N ALA A 699 -31.04 46.19 31.54
CA ALA A 699 -29.67 46.50 31.16
C ALA A 699 -29.14 47.82 31.77
N LYS A 700 -30.04 48.73 32.18
CA LYS A 700 -29.70 50.03 32.79
C LYS A 700 -29.58 49.96 34.32
N ILE A 701 -30.05 48.89 34.95
CA ILE A 701 -30.05 48.73 36.41
C ILE A 701 -28.80 47.94 36.83
N PRO A 702 -27.93 48.50 37.69
CA PRO A 702 -26.79 47.76 38.24
C PRO A 702 -27.28 46.54 39.04
N SER A 703 -27.03 45.34 38.50
CA SER A 703 -27.44 44.06 39.07
C SER A 703 -26.61 42.93 38.48
N ASP A 704 -26.64 41.74 39.09
CA ASP A 704 -25.97 40.55 38.56
C ASP A 704 -26.50 40.14 37.17
N LEU A 705 -27.71 40.58 36.82
CA LEU A 705 -28.38 40.33 35.53
C LEU A 705 -28.03 41.34 34.44
N GLN A 706 -27.36 42.45 34.78
CA GLN A 706 -27.10 43.56 33.86
C GLN A 706 -26.36 43.11 32.60
N LYS A 707 -25.35 42.23 32.77
CA LYS A 707 -24.54 41.71 31.67
C LYS A 707 -25.36 40.86 30.70
N LEU A 708 -26.16 39.92 31.23
CA LEU A 708 -27.02 39.05 30.43
C LEU A 708 -28.09 39.86 29.69
N ALA A 709 -28.72 40.83 30.37
CA ALA A 709 -29.66 41.76 29.75
C ALA A 709 -29.01 42.57 28.61
N GLY A 710 -27.76 43.02 28.79
CA GLY A 710 -26.98 43.68 27.74
C GLY A 710 -26.77 42.80 26.51
N THR A 711 -26.36 41.54 26.70
CA THR A 711 -26.19 40.57 25.59
C THR A 711 -27.49 40.31 24.85
N ILE A 712 -28.61 40.15 25.57
CA ILE A 712 -29.93 39.93 24.96
C ILE A 712 -30.41 41.19 24.22
N LEU A 713 -30.11 42.39 24.74
CA LEU A 713 -30.44 43.64 24.06
C LEU A 713 -29.71 43.76 22.71
N THR A 714 -28.41 43.42 22.68
CA THR A 714 -27.65 43.35 21.42
C THR A 714 -28.27 42.35 20.45
N ALA A 715 -28.75 41.20 20.93
CA ALA A 715 -29.44 40.21 20.09
C ALA A 715 -30.74 40.75 19.47
N PHE A 716 -31.49 41.61 20.18
CA PHE A 716 -32.65 42.31 19.62
C PHE A 716 -32.25 43.34 18.55
N GLU A 717 -31.15 44.07 18.76
CA GLU A 717 -30.63 45.05 17.79
C GLU A 717 -30.12 44.36 16.52
N GLU A 718 -29.36 43.27 16.66
CA GLU A 718 -28.90 42.46 15.53
C GLU A 718 -30.07 41.84 14.76
N GLY A 719 -31.14 41.41 15.43
CA GLY A 719 -32.34 40.87 14.77
C GLY A 719 -33.19 41.87 13.99
N GLU A 720 -32.96 43.18 14.16
CA GLU A 720 -33.52 44.22 13.30
C GLU A 720 -32.63 44.50 12.07
N ASN A 721 -31.32 44.20 12.19
CA ASN A 721 -30.33 44.43 11.14
C ASN A 721 -30.17 43.22 10.19
N TYR A 722 -30.46 42.00 10.67
CA TYR A 722 -30.33 40.73 9.96
C TYR A 722 -31.60 39.87 10.05
#